data_AF-A0A7W9CDE5-F1
#
_entry.id   AF-A0A7W9CDE5-F1
#
_cell.length_a   1.000
_cell.length_b   1.000
_cell.length_c   1.000
_cell.angle_alpha   90.00
_cell.angle_beta   90.00
_cell.angle_gamma   90.00
#
_symmetry.space_group_name_H-M   'P 1'
#
loop_
_entity.id
_entity.type
_entity.pdbx_description
1 polymer ?
#
loop_
_entity_poly.entity_id
_entity_poly.type
_entity_poly.pdbx_seq_one_letter_code
_entity_poly.pdbx_strand_id
1 'polypeptide(L)'
;MAVPFSRRPPGRSARGVTVGASALGVSALMIFGSIVPAAADADELSEADSRFVTVSGVDLSAPEFANTYSAAPGGPATATSIFDSSVFDALGDRVALLQGGHGRVPLVHDGSAGLLAVNQNDIVGFSTSPNLITSIAANGAVDPTTGDFTDSSSGGSVVNLDAAFDALRVEPLTRHVLSQIDLQVGTVASRAVADAYSGASGDYRLDGLRLQLTSPLLTELPSLIDGTLNAATFVIREALAAALPGGQLSLPAGTIPDVPVGVGTLVVDGATLTVNAPDFDDVVSEVMADGVVVVSDDGVATVDLNTGEISIDLAPLFGGSVDGLPANTDVFTTDNMGAISNAVANALSKTTPLFAGGVVSALHATPLGMSLDASFVMAPNSVTPNLNDLTVATGTLSGSGSLDDFANGDSVFTSSFVQAPGLPACARALVLGFCPAPTATVVGGAILAINAGVPTLAPEAIAALAGPLLAGLEEAEDAVIAQLDTAIAGVYQRITKAFKGLMPALARVVINEQSTGDLGGDSLSARAAGDSFSVQALGVTMMPTFSGSSQAHIGLAISTVRAVADPAVDIVEPETKAGGTVTIEGTGWNPAGGPVVLVFTDADGDPVGEPVEAEVAPDGTIIVTWEVPEGTADGELTLTATQGDLSRTDVVTVDNPVIPPTPEPTPTPDPEPTPDPQPTNPADNTGGLATTGTELPLLLGGAVLALLIGGTFLASRTRRS
;
A
#
# COMPACT_ATOMS: atom_id res chain seq x y z
N MET A 1 1.03 77.29 -33.37
CA MET A 1 0.27 77.43 -34.63
C MET A 1 -0.52 76.15 -34.83
N ALA A 2 -1.77 76.26 -35.25
CA ALA A 2 -2.89 75.37 -34.94
C ALA A 2 -2.90 73.97 -35.61
N VAL A 3 -3.56 73.02 -34.93
CA VAL A 3 -4.06 71.70 -35.41
C VAL A 3 -5.25 71.92 -36.39
N PRO A 4 -5.71 70.93 -37.21
CA PRO A 4 -6.64 69.89 -36.73
C PRO A 4 -6.66 68.50 -37.45
N PHE A 5 -6.92 67.47 -36.63
CA PHE A 5 -7.89 66.35 -36.78
C PHE A 5 -7.74 65.13 -37.72
N SER A 6 -8.23 64.00 -37.14
CA SER A 6 -8.94 62.83 -37.71
C SER A 6 -8.10 61.57 -38.03
N ARG A 7 -8.41 60.32 -37.62
CA ARG A 7 -9.51 59.67 -36.86
C ARG A 7 -9.05 58.22 -36.54
N ARG A 8 -9.27 57.72 -35.32
CA ARG A 8 -9.53 56.28 -35.00
C ARG A 8 -10.99 55.96 -35.40
N PRO A 9 -11.41 54.72 -35.75
CA PRO A 9 -11.79 53.67 -34.76
C PRO A 9 -11.83 52.21 -35.35
N PRO A 10 -12.53 51.18 -34.79
CA PRO A 10 -12.97 50.91 -33.40
C PRO A 10 -12.57 49.49 -32.88
N GLY A 11 -12.67 49.30 -31.56
CA GLY A 11 -12.78 48.00 -30.91
C GLY A 11 -14.17 47.36 -31.10
N ARG A 12 -14.23 46.02 -31.04
CA ARG A 12 -15.48 45.26 -31.10
C ARG A 12 -16.01 44.99 -29.69
N SER A 13 -17.27 45.37 -29.49
CA SER A 13 -18.08 45.19 -28.29
C SER A 13 -18.49 43.73 -28.07
N ALA A 14 -18.44 43.29 -26.81
CA ALA A 14 -19.24 42.18 -26.32
C ALA A 14 -20.73 42.46 -26.60
N ARG A 15 -21.42 41.50 -27.23
CA ARG A 15 -22.88 41.49 -27.32
C ARG A 15 -23.39 40.67 -26.14
N GLY A 16 -23.99 41.36 -25.17
CA GLY A 16 -24.90 40.73 -24.22
C GLY A 16 -26.14 40.24 -24.96
N VAL A 17 -26.50 38.99 -24.73
CA VAL A 17 -27.80 38.44 -25.11
C VAL A 17 -28.64 38.43 -23.84
N THR A 18 -29.64 39.31 -23.82
CA THR A 18 -30.74 39.29 -22.85
C THR A 18 -31.76 38.28 -23.36
N VAL A 19 -31.98 37.18 -22.63
CA VAL A 19 -33.11 36.28 -22.88
C VAL A 19 -34.16 36.57 -21.81
N GLY A 20 -35.30 37.07 -22.27
CA GLY A 20 -36.45 37.38 -21.44
C GLY A 20 -37.20 36.12 -21.00
N ALA A 21 -37.67 36.15 -19.76
CA ALA A 21 -38.57 35.17 -19.19
C ALA A 21 -39.88 35.07 -19.99
N SER A 22 -40.31 33.85 -20.34
CA SER A 22 -41.73 33.52 -20.52
C SER A 22 -42.00 32.01 -20.37
N ALA A 23 -42.73 31.71 -19.30
CA ALA A 23 -43.72 30.67 -19.01
C ALA A 23 -43.82 29.38 -19.87
N LEU A 24 -43.82 28.25 -19.15
CA LEU A 24 -44.63 27.02 -19.25
C LEU A 24 -44.94 26.45 -20.64
N GLY A 25 -44.32 25.30 -20.94
CA GLY A 25 -44.76 24.36 -21.95
C GLY A 25 -44.09 23.00 -21.78
N VAL A 26 -44.80 22.06 -21.14
CA VAL A 26 -44.41 20.64 -21.07
C VAL A 26 -44.40 20.09 -22.50
N SER A 27 -43.22 19.78 -23.03
CA SER A 27 -43.05 18.96 -24.24
C SER A 27 -41.66 18.35 -24.22
N ALA A 28 -41.62 17.02 -24.03
CA ALA A 28 -40.42 16.21 -24.12
C ALA A 28 -39.80 16.33 -25.52
N LEU A 29 -38.63 16.95 -25.60
CA LEU A 29 -37.80 16.98 -26.80
C LEU A 29 -36.37 16.62 -26.37
N MET A 30 -36.01 15.35 -26.57
CA MET A 30 -34.64 14.85 -26.45
C MET A 30 -33.78 15.51 -27.55
N ILE A 31 -33.14 16.62 -27.21
CA ILE A 31 -32.06 17.21 -28.01
C ILE A 31 -30.76 16.88 -27.27
N PHE A 32 -29.94 16.02 -27.86
CA PHE A 32 -28.51 15.91 -27.52
C PHE A 32 -27.80 17.20 -27.96
N GLY A 33 -27.98 18.26 -27.19
CA GLY A 33 -27.20 19.49 -27.28
C GLY A 33 -26.15 19.45 -26.18
N SER A 34 -24.92 19.81 -26.50
CA SER A 34 -23.87 20.09 -25.51
C SER A 34 -24.42 21.11 -24.51
N ILE A 35 -24.83 20.61 -23.34
CA ILE A 35 -25.27 21.43 -22.23
C ILE A 35 -24.01 22.13 -21.74
N VAL A 36 -23.95 23.45 -21.92
CA VAL A 36 -22.93 24.25 -21.22
C VAL A 36 -23.18 23.98 -19.73
N PRO A 37 -22.17 23.55 -18.95
CA PRO A 37 -22.36 23.39 -17.51
C PRO A 37 -22.91 24.71 -16.97
N ALA A 38 -24.07 24.66 -16.32
CA ALA A 38 -24.54 25.82 -15.58
C ALA A 38 -23.45 26.16 -14.55
N ALA A 39 -23.00 27.41 -14.53
CA ALA A 39 -22.06 27.85 -13.52
C ALA A 39 -22.78 27.90 -12.17
N ALA A 40 -22.10 27.49 -11.10
CA ALA A 40 -22.62 27.59 -9.74
C ALA A 40 -23.00 29.03 -9.41
N ASP A 41 -24.23 29.24 -8.93
CA ASP A 41 -24.66 30.50 -8.32
C ASP A 41 -24.54 30.36 -6.80
N ALA A 42 -23.95 31.34 -6.14
CA ALA A 42 -23.60 31.27 -4.71
C ALA A 42 -24.83 31.29 -3.78
N ASP A 43 -26.02 31.42 -4.35
CA ASP A 43 -27.31 31.48 -3.64
C ASP A 43 -28.14 30.18 -3.77
N GLU A 44 -27.63 29.14 -4.45
CA GLU A 44 -28.34 27.87 -4.60
C GLU A 44 -28.44 27.11 -3.27
N LEU A 45 -29.66 26.69 -2.94
CA LEU A 45 -29.96 26.01 -1.67
C LEU A 45 -29.62 24.52 -1.71
N SER A 46 -29.51 23.93 -2.91
CA SER A 46 -29.12 22.54 -3.10
C SER A 46 -28.41 22.40 -4.45
N GLU A 47 -27.17 21.95 -4.40
CA GLU A 47 -26.30 21.85 -5.57
C GLU A 47 -25.34 20.66 -5.47
N ALA A 48 -24.89 20.20 -6.63
CA ALA A 48 -23.95 19.10 -6.80
C ALA A 48 -22.92 19.48 -7.87
N ASP A 49 -21.65 19.53 -7.51
CA ASP A 49 -20.50 19.83 -8.38
C ASP A 49 -19.54 18.65 -8.38
N SER A 50 -19.11 18.21 -9.56
CA SER A 50 -18.13 17.13 -9.69
C SER A 50 -17.02 17.55 -10.66
N ARG A 51 -15.76 17.26 -10.31
CA ARG A 51 -14.60 17.58 -11.15
C ARG A 51 -13.55 16.48 -11.07
N PHE A 52 -12.96 16.11 -12.20
CA PHE A 52 -11.93 15.07 -12.17
C PHE A 52 -10.57 15.58 -11.70
N VAL A 53 -10.17 16.79 -12.12
CA VAL A 53 -8.89 17.40 -11.71
C VAL A 53 -9.15 18.78 -11.13
N THR A 54 -8.58 19.04 -9.95
CA THR A 54 -8.52 20.38 -9.37
C THR A 54 -7.07 20.80 -9.16
N VAL A 55 -6.77 22.07 -9.38
CA VAL A 55 -5.42 22.62 -9.20
C VAL A 55 -5.49 24.01 -8.60
N SER A 56 -4.69 24.28 -7.57
CA SER A 56 -4.64 25.60 -6.94
C SER A 56 -4.28 26.71 -7.94
N GLY A 57 -5.15 27.72 -8.04
CA GLY A 57 -4.89 28.92 -8.84
C GLY A 57 -4.98 28.72 -10.36
N VAL A 58 -5.49 27.57 -10.82
CA VAL A 58 -5.81 27.30 -12.23
C VAL A 58 -7.30 27.01 -12.34
N ASP A 59 -8.01 27.78 -13.16
CA ASP A 59 -9.42 27.53 -13.43
C ASP A 59 -9.55 26.54 -14.59
N LEU A 60 -9.85 25.29 -14.25
CA LEU A 60 -10.06 24.20 -15.19
C LEU A 60 -11.55 24.06 -15.51
N SER A 61 -12.17 25.10 -16.05
CA SER A 61 -13.61 25.14 -16.36
C SER A 61 -13.98 24.51 -17.70
N ALA A 62 -13.07 23.76 -18.33
CA ALA A 62 -13.33 23.10 -19.61
C ALA A 62 -14.21 21.83 -19.44
N PRO A 63 -15.15 21.57 -20.38
CA PRO A 63 -15.96 20.34 -20.38
C PRO A 63 -15.12 19.06 -20.60
N GLU A 64 -13.84 19.22 -20.92
CA GLU A 64 -12.88 18.14 -21.20
C GLU A 64 -12.41 17.40 -19.94
N PHE A 65 -12.83 17.80 -18.74
CA PHE A 65 -12.48 17.12 -17.48
C PHE A 65 -13.63 16.37 -16.84
N ALA A 66 -14.66 16.07 -17.64
CA ALA A 66 -15.90 15.46 -17.18
C ALA A 66 -16.51 16.22 -15.99
N ASN A 67 -16.38 17.54 -15.98
CA ASN A 67 -16.95 18.38 -14.93
C ASN A 67 -18.48 18.43 -15.11
N THR A 68 -19.22 18.25 -14.02
CA THR A 68 -20.69 18.34 -14.03
C THR A 68 -21.18 19.21 -12.89
N TYR A 69 -22.27 19.92 -13.15
CA TYR A 69 -22.95 20.75 -12.16
C TYR A 69 -24.48 20.57 -12.27
N SER A 70 -25.17 20.52 -11.14
CA SER A 70 -26.63 20.50 -11.06
C SER A 70 -27.12 21.25 -9.82
N ALA A 71 -28.15 22.08 -9.95
CA ALA A 71 -28.79 22.81 -8.87
C ALA A 71 -30.30 22.51 -8.83
N ALA A 72 -30.91 22.61 -7.66
CA ALA A 72 -32.29 22.17 -7.45
C ALA A 72 -33.36 23.17 -7.93
N PRO A 73 -34.48 22.68 -8.51
CA PRO A 73 -34.69 21.30 -8.95
C PRO A 73 -33.97 21.04 -10.29
N GLY A 74 -33.07 20.06 -10.31
CA GLY A 74 -32.23 19.74 -11.45
C GLY A 74 -32.16 18.23 -11.69
N GLY A 75 -32.35 17.84 -12.96
CA GLY A 75 -32.13 16.46 -13.39
C GLY A 75 -30.64 16.08 -13.35
N PRO A 76 -30.32 14.80 -13.63
CA PRO A 76 -28.93 14.37 -13.72
C PRO A 76 -28.21 15.09 -14.86
N ALA A 77 -27.09 15.71 -14.51
CA ALA A 77 -26.08 16.22 -15.43
C ALA A 77 -24.95 15.20 -15.51
N THR A 78 -24.55 14.87 -16.73
CA THR A 78 -23.56 13.82 -17.01
C THR A 78 -22.54 14.34 -18.00
N ALA A 79 -21.27 14.10 -17.75
CA ALA A 79 -20.20 14.37 -18.70
C ALA A 79 -19.27 13.17 -18.75
N THR A 80 -18.85 12.80 -19.95
CA THR A 80 -17.83 11.76 -20.16
C THR A 80 -16.67 12.40 -20.88
N SER A 81 -15.46 12.11 -20.44
CA SER A 81 -14.26 12.58 -21.11
C SER A 81 -13.22 11.49 -21.25
N ILE A 82 -12.40 11.62 -22.28
CA ILE A 82 -11.12 10.94 -22.39
C ILE A 82 -10.09 12.04 -22.22
N PHE A 83 -9.18 11.89 -21.26
CA PHE A 83 -8.13 12.89 -21.07
C PHE A 83 -7.23 12.91 -22.30
N ASP A 84 -7.18 14.05 -22.99
CA ASP A 84 -6.29 14.29 -24.12
C ASP A 84 -5.21 15.30 -23.71
N SER A 85 -3.99 14.81 -23.50
CA SER A 85 -2.85 15.63 -23.11
C SER A 85 -2.53 16.73 -24.12
N SER A 86 -2.85 16.51 -25.41
CA SER A 86 -2.59 17.50 -26.47
C SER A 86 -3.51 18.71 -26.39
N VAL A 87 -4.71 18.57 -25.81
CA VAL A 87 -5.64 19.69 -25.61
C VAL A 87 -5.20 20.55 -24.43
N PHE A 88 -4.69 19.93 -23.37
CA PHE A 88 -4.12 20.64 -22.23
C PHE A 88 -2.81 21.38 -22.54
N ASP A 89 -1.92 20.77 -23.32
CA ASP A 89 -0.69 21.45 -23.74
C ASP A 89 -0.99 22.75 -24.52
N ALA A 90 -2.13 22.80 -25.21
CA ALA A 90 -2.59 24.00 -25.89
C ALA A 90 -3.12 25.08 -24.93
N LEU A 91 -3.59 24.73 -23.73
CA LEU A 91 -4.00 25.69 -22.69
C LEU A 91 -2.79 26.43 -22.10
N GLY A 92 -1.61 25.80 -22.10
CA GLY A 92 -0.36 26.41 -21.63
C GLY A 92 -0.36 26.73 -20.13
N ASP A 93 -1.22 26.07 -19.36
CA ASP A 93 -1.39 26.30 -17.93
C ASP A 93 -0.15 25.84 -17.16
N ARG A 94 0.32 26.73 -16.29
CA ARG A 94 1.51 26.48 -15.48
C ARG A 94 1.21 26.72 -14.01
N VAL A 95 1.45 25.70 -13.23
CA VAL A 95 1.31 25.71 -11.78
C VAL A 95 2.54 26.41 -11.19
N ALA A 96 2.30 27.50 -10.46
CA ALA A 96 3.36 28.14 -9.71
C ALA A 96 3.59 27.35 -8.42
N LEU A 97 4.82 26.88 -8.20
CA LEU A 97 5.19 26.15 -6.99
C LEU A 97 5.70 27.08 -5.87
N LEU A 98 6.09 28.31 -6.21
CA LEU A 98 6.55 29.32 -5.26
C LEU A 98 5.66 30.57 -5.29
N GLN A 99 5.56 31.24 -4.15
CA GLN A 99 4.89 32.54 -4.02
C GLN A 99 5.49 33.56 -4.99
N GLY A 100 4.65 34.49 -5.45
CA GLY A 100 5.04 35.47 -6.49
C GLY A 100 5.09 34.90 -7.91
N GLY A 101 4.67 33.65 -8.12
CA GLY A 101 4.55 33.06 -9.45
C GLY A 101 5.88 32.55 -10.04
N HIS A 102 6.85 32.24 -9.18
CA HIS A 102 8.12 31.62 -9.54
C HIS A 102 8.01 30.07 -9.52
N GLY A 103 8.98 29.38 -10.14
CA GLY A 103 8.99 27.91 -10.19
C GLY A 103 7.76 27.34 -10.91
N ARG A 104 7.52 27.77 -12.16
CA ARG A 104 6.32 27.40 -12.93
C ARG A 104 6.52 26.11 -13.72
N VAL A 105 5.75 25.08 -13.37
CA VAL A 105 5.76 23.78 -14.04
C VAL A 105 4.51 23.64 -14.91
N PRO A 106 4.59 23.11 -16.14
CA PRO A 106 3.40 22.71 -16.89
C PRO A 106 2.50 21.80 -16.06
N LEU A 107 1.18 21.95 -16.14
CA LEU A 107 0.29 21.04 -15.43
C LEU A 107 0.36 19.64 -16.03
N VAL A 108 0.27 19.52 -17.35
CA VAL A 108 0.22 18.23 -18.03
C VAL A 108 1.59 17.67 -18.33
N HIS A 109 1.74 16.39 -18.05
CA HIS A 109 2.96 15.63 -18.23
C HIS A 109 2.98 14.96 -19.61
N ASP A 110 3.89 15.40 -20.48
CA ASP A 110 4.03 14.90 -21.87
C ASP A 110 5.03 13.73 -22.03
N GLY A 111 5.47 13.16 -20.91
CA GLY A 111 6.54 12.14 -20.86
C GLY A 111 7.93 12.71 -20.61
N SER A 112 8.10 14.04 -20.59
CA SER A 112 9.39 14.68 -20.28
C SER A 112 9.28 15.87 -19.30
N ALA A 113 8.15 16.57 -19.27
CA ALA A 113 7.92 17.67 -18.35
C ALA A 113 6.43 17.77 -17.99
N GLY A 114 6.13 18.18 -16.76
CA GLY A 114 4.77 18.44 -16.27
C GLY A 114 4.41 17.66 -15.01
N LEU A 115 3.35 18.06 -14.32
CA LEU A 115 2.99 17.53 -13.00
C LEU A 115 2.03 16.33 -13.04
N LEU A 116 1.15 16.24 -14.03
CA LEU A 116 0.07 15.25 -14.06
C LEU A 116 -0.10 14.65 -15.45
N ALA A 117 0.01 13.34 -15.56
CA ALA A 117 -0.50 12.56 -16.69
C ALA A 117 -1.73 11.78 -16.24
N VAL A 118 -2.86 11.95 -16.92
CA VAL A 118 -4.06 11.15 -16.67
C VAL A 118 -4.20 10.18 -17.84
N ASN A 119 -4.14 8.88 -17.58
CA ASN A 119 -4.33 7.85 -18.61
C ASN A 119 -5.54 6.96 -18.32
N GLN A 120 -6.50 7.46 -17.55
CA GLN A 120 -7.78 6.81 -17.32
C GLN A 120 -8.70 7.08 -18.52
N ASN A 121 -9.21 6.01 -19.13
CA ASN A 121 -10.02 6.09 -20.34
C ASN A 121 -11.52 6.32 -20.08
N ASP A 122 -11.98 5.99 -18.87
CA ASP A 122 -13.39 6.00 -18.48
C ASP A 122 -13.62 7.02 -17.37
N ILE A 123 -13.42 8.31 -17.69
CA ILE A 123 -13.67 9.41 -16.75
C ILE A 123 -15.09 9.91 -16.96
N VAL A 124 -15.92 9.76 -15.94
CA VAL A 124 -17.32 10.16 -15.93
C VAL A 124 -17.57 11.12 -14.77
N GLY A 125 -18.27 12.21 -15.04
CA GLY A 125 -18.86 13.07 -14.03
C GLY A 125 -20.36 12.92 -14.00
N PHE A 126 -20.92 12.93 -12.80
CA PHE A 126 -22.34 12.83 -12.53
C PHE A 126 -22.73 13.82 -11.43
N SER A 127 -23.75 14.64 -11.66
CA SER A 127 -24.31 15.53 -10.64
C SER A 127 -25.84 15.55 -10.74
N THR A 128 -26.57 15.44 -9.64
CA THR A 128 -28.02 15.62 -9.61
C THR A 128 -28.48 16.24 -8.30
N SER A 129 -29.41 17.18 -8.40
CA SER A 129 -30.04 17.84 -7.26
C SER A 129 -31.56 17.86 -7.49
N PRO A 130 -32.26 16.72 -7.39
CA PRO A 130 -33.65 16.61 -7.85
C PRO A 130 -34.63 17.45 -7.01
N ASN A 131 -34.26 17.80 -5.77
CA ASN A 131 -35.01 18.66 -4.87
C ASN A 131 -34.05 19.36 -3.89
N LEU A 132 -34.58 20.19 -2.98
CA LEU A 132 -33.79 21.00 -2.06
C LEU A 132 -33.07 20.21 -0.95
N ILE A 133 -33.45 18.96 -0.70
CA ILE A 133 -32.96 18.15 0.43
C ILE A 133 -32.16 16.92 -0.04
N THR A 134 -31.91 16.79 -1.36
CA THR A 134 -31.12 15.69 -1.92
C THR A 134 -30.21 16.18 -3.03
N SER A 135 -28.92 15.90 -2.92
CA SER A 135 -27.89 16.18 -3.91
C SER A 135 -26.90 15.02 -3.99
N ILE A 136 -26.50 14.63 -5.20
CA ILE A 136 -25.49 13.59 -5.43
C ILE A 136 -24.50 14.13 -6.45
N ALA A 137 -23.20 14.04 -6.12
CA ALA A 137 -22.09 14.29 -7.03
C ALA A 137 -21.19 13.07 -7.06
N ALA A 138 -20.71 12.69 -8.24
CA ALA A 138 -19.76 11.60 -8.40
C ALA A 138 -18.81 11.88 -9.57
N ASN A 139 -17.55 11.49 -9.47
CA ASN A 139 -16.57 11.69 -10.53
C ASN A 139 -15.54 10.56 -10.59
N GLY A 140 -15.01 10.27 -11.79
CA GLY A 140 -14.00 9.24 -12.04
C GLY A 140 -14.60 7.98 -12.66
N ALA A 141 -14.22 6.80 -12.16
CA ALA A 141 -14.82 5.52 -12.57
C ALA A 141 -16.21 5.31 -11.94
N VAL A 142 -17.20 6.00 -12.51
CA VAL A 142 -18.59 5.97 -12.04
C VAL A 142 -19.56 5.68 -13.19
N ASP A 143 -20.74 5.16 -12.84
CA ASP A 143 -21.81 4.93 -13.79
C ASP A 143 -22.44 6.27 -14.19
N PRO A 144 -22.57 6.60 -15.49
CA PRO A 144 -23.10 7.88 -15.92
C PRO A 144 -24.59 8.07 -15.62
N THR A 145 -25.31 7.03 -15.21
CA THR A 145 -26.75 7.07 -14.93
C THR A 145 -27.03 7.18 -13.44
N THR A 146 -26.28 6.46 -12.60
CA THR A 146 -26.51 6.41 -11.15
C THR A 146 -25.48 7.16 -10.33
N GLY A 147 -24.30 7.43 -10.88
CA GLY A 147 -23.15 7.96 -10.14
C GLY A 147 -22.51 6.94 -9.19
N ASP A 148 -22.86 5.66 -9.27
CA ASP A 148 -22.23 4.62 -8.44
C ASP A 148 -20.87 4.19 -9.02
N PHE A 149 -19.97 3.66 -8.19
CA PHE A 149 -18.67 3.21 -8.66
C PHE A 149 -18.79 2.05 -9.67
N THR A 150 -18.02 2.13 -10.76
CA THR A 150 -17.87 1.06 -11.74
C THR A 150 -16.56 0.31 -11.52
N ASP A 151 -16.38 -0.83 -12.21
CA ASP A 151 -15.15 -1.62 -12.15
C ASP A 151 -13.91 -0.83 -12.59
N SER A 152 -12.73 -1.31 -12.18
CA SER A 152 -11.44 -0.69 -12.47
C SER A 152 -11.24 -0.47 -13.97
N SER A 153 -10.93 0.76 -14.36
CA SER A 153 -10.53 1.10 -15.72
C SER A 153 -9.14 0.51 -16.04
N SER A 154 -8.90 0.15 -17.30
CA SER A 154 -7.52 -0.07 -17.75
C SER A 154 -6.82 1.28 -17.93
N GLY A 155 -5.82 1.58 -17.10
CA GLY A 155 -5.01 2.81 -17.19
C GLY A 155 -4.98 3.58 -15.87
N GLY A 156 -3.79 4.04 -15.49
CA GLY A 156 -3.54 4.81 -14.27
C GLY A 156 -3.10 6.24 -14.57
N SER A 157 -3.19 7.10 -13.57
CA SER A 157 -2.63 8.46 -13.61
C SER A 157 -1.24 8.49 -12.98
N VAL A 158 -0.43 9.47 -13.35
CA VAL A 158 0.91 9.69 -12.79
C VAL A 158 1.02 11.13 -12.34
N VAL A 159 1.41 11.34 -11.08
CA VAL A 159 1.82 12.65 -10.57
C VAL A 159 3.34 12.68 -10.50
N ASN A 160 3.96 13.48 -11.35
CA ASN A 160 5.41 13.65 -11.40
C ASN A 160 5.85 14.66 -10.33
N LEU A 161 6.54 14.16 -9.32
CA LEU A 161 7.05 14.95 -8.19
C LEU A 161 8.43 15.55 -8.47
N ASP A 162 9.17 14.99 -9.43
CA ASP A 162 10.49 15.48 -9.84
C ASP A 162 10.42 16.84 -10.54
N ALA A 163 9.29 17.15 -11.17
CA ALA A 163 9.07 18.44 -11.81
C ALA A 163 9.18 19.63 -10.82
N ALA A 164 8.99 19.39 -9.52
CA ALA A 164 9.26 20.37 -8.48
C ALA A 164 10.77 20.71 -8.36
N PHE A 165 11.65 19.72 -8.51
CA PHE A 165 13.10 19.94 -8.45
C PHE A 165 13.63 20.71 -9.66
N ASP A 166 13.13 20.40 -10.86
CA ASP A 166 13.46 21.15 -12.06
C ASP A 166 13.03 22.62 -11.94
N ALA A 167 11.83 22.87 -11.39
CA ALA A 167 11.36 24.23 -11.12
C ALA A 167 12.24 24.98 -10.11
N LEU A 168 12.78 24.28 -9.10
CA LEU A 168 13.66 24.85 -8.09
C LEU A 168 15.13 24.93 -8.53
N ARG A 169 15.52 24.31 -9.65
CA ARG A 169 16.90 24.20 -10.14
C ARG A 169 17.88 23.60 -9.12
N VAL A 170 17.41 22.65 -8.31
CA VAL A 170 18.24 21.91 -7.32
C VAL A 170 18.87 20.63 -7.90
N GLU A 171 18.74 20.48 -9.20
CA GLU A 171 19.22 19.40 -10.07
C GLU A 171 20.57 18.75 -9.72
N PRO A 172 21.64 19.50 -9.34
CA PRO A 172 22.95 18.87 -9.14
C PRO A 172 23.05 17.99 -7.89
N LEU A 173 22.14 18.15 -6.92
CA LEU A 173 22.24 17.50 -5.60
C LEU A 173 21.36 16.25 -5.49
N THR A 174 20.23 16.20 -6.20
CA THR A 174 19.26 15.09 -6.12
C THR A 174 19.38 14.10 -7.26
N ARG A 175 19.64 14.54 -8.51
CA ARG A 175 19.67 13.63 -9.68
C ARG A 175 20.69 12.51 -9.61
N HIS A 176 21.81 12.73 -8.91
CA HIS A 176 22.82 11.69 -8.78
C HIS A 176 22.39 10.56 -7.82
N VAL A 177 21.33 10.77 -7.03
CA VAL A 177 20.76 9.76 -6.12
C VAL A 177 19.39 9.27 -6.61
N LEU A 178 18.49 10.20 -6.97
CA LEU A 178 17.16 9.92 -7.51
C LEU A 178 16.96 10.82 -8.74
N SER A 179 16.78 10.21 -9.90
CA SER A 179 16.61 10.91 -11.18
C SER A 179 15.15 11.04 -11.63
N GLN A 180 14.22 10.33 -10.97
CA GLN A 180 12.79 10.38 -11.27
C GLN A 180 12.01 9.99 -10.01
N ILE A 181 10.89 10.67 -9.77
CA ILE A 181 10.01 10.45 -8.63
C ILE A 181 8.56 10.64 -9.10
N ASP A 182 7.85 9.53 -9.26
CA ASP A 182 6.49 9.49 -9.79
C ASP A 182 5.55 8.79 -8.81
N LEU A 183 4.41 9.41 -8.54
CA LEU A 183 3.31 8.77 -7.84
C LEU A 183 2.34 8.21 -8.89
N GLN A 184 2.38 6.89 -9.08
CA GLN A 184 1.43 6.17 -9.90
C GLN A 184 0.13 5.96 -9.10
N VAL A 185 -0.97 6.37 -9.71
CA VAL A 185 -2.31 6.31 -9.17
C VAL A 185 -3.10 5.37 -10.08
N GLY A 186 -3.76 4.37 -9.50
CA GLY A 186 -4.65 3.47 -10.23
C GLY A 186 -5.94 4.16 -10.67
N THR A 187 -7.02 3.38 -10.75
CA THR A 187 -8.36 3.94 -10.99
C THR A 187 -8.79 4.76 -9.76
N VAL A 188 -9.31 5.96 -10.01
CA VAL A 188 -9.86 6.83 -8.96
C VAL A 188 -11.33 7.13 -9.21
N ALA A 189 -12.09 7.21 -8.13
CA ALA A 189 -13.45 7.73 -8.13
C ALA A 189 -13.81 8.34 -6.78
N SER A 190 -14.74 9.29 -6.78
CA SER A 190 -15.35 9.81 -5.56
C SER A 190 -16.86 9.97 -5.74
N ARG A 191 -17.58 9.94 -4.62
CA ARG A 191 -19.02 10.10 -4.60
C ARG A 191 -19.45 10.78 -3.31
N ALA A 192 -20.07 11.95 -3.42
CA ALA A 192 -20.70 12.66 -2.33
C ALA A 192 -22.22 12.58 -2.45
N VAL A 193 -22.88 12.33 -1.32
CA VAL A 193 -24.34 12.27 -1.22
C VAL A 193 -24.77 13.12 -0.04
N ALA A 194 -25.63 14.09 -0.31
CA ALA A 194 -26.44 14.73 0.72
C ALA A 194 -27.87 14.24 0.55
N ASP A 195 -28.41 13.65 1.60
CA ASP A 195 -29.81 13.26 1.65
C ASP A 195 -30.52 13.89 2.84
N ALA A 196 -31.84 13.75 2.82
CA ALA A 196 -32.73 14.31 3.82
C ALA A 196 -32.35 13.90 5.26
N TYR A 197 -32.04 12.63 5.49
CA TYR A 197 -32.07 12.07 6.83
C TYR A 197 -30.69 11.75 7.44
N SER A 198 -29.66 11.60 6.63
CA SER A 198 -28.32 11.19 7.06
C SER A 198 -27.28 12.31 6.95
N GLY A 199 -27.67 13.47 6.43
CA GLY A 199 -26.76 14.58 6.16
C GLY A 199 -25.85 14.28 4.97
N ALA A 200 -24.79 15.06 4.82
CA ALA A 200 -23.83 14.83 3.76
C ALA A 200 -22.80 13.75 4.14
N SER A 201 -22.53 12.83 3.23
CA SER A 201 -21.55 11.76 3.35
C SER A 201 -20.78 11.57 2.05
N GLY A 202 -19.60 10.96 2.15
CA GLY A 202 -18.71 10.75 1.02
C GLY A 202 -18.10 9.36 1.03
N ASP A 203 -17.92 8.83 -0.16
CA ASP A 203 -17.20 7.60 -0.43
C ASP A 203 -16.17 7.82 -1.55
N TYR A 204 -15.17 6.96 -1.62
CA TYR A 204 -14.13 7.03 -2.63
C TYR A 204 -13.63 5.64 -3.01
N ARG A 205 -12.95 5.59 -4.16
CA ARG A 205 -12.26 4.41 -4.65
C ARG A 205 -10.89 4.80 -5.19
N LEU A 206 -9.87 4.02 -4.85
CA LEU A 206 -8.49 4.17 -5.25
C LEU A 206 -7.86 2.77 -5.45
N ASP A 207 -7.94 2.25 -6.68
CA ASP A 207 -7.47 0.89 -7.02
C ASP A 207 -5.95 0.83 -7.28
N GLY A 208 -5.17 1.33 -6.33
CA GLY A 208 -3.72 1.25 -6.36
C GLY A 208 -3.05 2.60 -6.19
N LEU A 209 -2.00 2.61 -5.37
CA LEU A 209 -1.16 3.77 -5.16
C LEU A 209 0.29 3.28 -4.99
N ARG A 210 1.15 3.69 -5.90
CA ARG A 210 2.54 3.24 -5.96
C ARG A 210 3.47 4.43 -6.15
N LEU A 211 4.54 4.47 -5.37
CA LEU A 211 5.64 5.42 -5.57
C LEU A 211 6.71 4.74 -6.43
N GLN A 212 6.94 5.22 -7.64
CA GLN A 212 7.98 4.74 -8.55
C GLN A 212 9.12 5.75 -8.58
N LEU A 213 10.35 5.24 -8.47
CA LEU A 213 11.55 6.04 -8.38
C LEU A 213 12.63 5.44 -9.27
N THR A 214 13.53 6.27 -9.77
CA THR A 214 14.69 5.80 -10.53
C THR A 214 15.96 6.32 -9.87
N SER A 215 16.92 5.43 -9.62
CA SER A 215 18.21 5.76 -9.01
C SER A 215 19.38 5.41 -9.94
N PRO A 216 20.15 6.40 -10.42
CA PRO A 216 21.36 6.13 -11.20
C PRO A 216 22.41 5.33 -10.41
N LEU A 217 22.45 5.47 -9.08
CA LEU A 217 23.37 4.70 -8.23
C LEU A 217 23.15 3.19 -8.33
N LEU A 218 21.91 2.75 -8.61
CA LEU A 218 21.61 1.33 -8.82
C LEU A 218 22.10 0.85 -10.19
N THR A 219 22.03 1.70 -11.21
CA THR A 219 22.60 1.38 -12.54
C THR A 219 24.13 1.39 -12.54
N GLU A 220 24.76 2.15 -11.64
CA GLU A 220 26.22 2.16 -11.43
C GLU A 220 26.69 1.02 -10.51
N LEU A 221 25.78 0.40 -9.75
CA LEU A 221 26.11 -0.63 -8.76
C LEU A 221 26.86 -1.83 -9.38
N PRO A 222 26.46 -2.39 -10.55
CA PRO A 222 27.23 -3.46 -11.18
C PRO A 222 28.68 -3.08 -11.46
N SER A 223 28.93 -1.84 -11.90
CA SER A 223 30.29 -1.34 -12.16
C SER A 223 31.09 -1.14 -10.88
N LEU A 224 30.43 -0.73 -9.79
CA LEU A 224 31.04 -0.62 -8.47
C LEU A 224 31.43 -2.00 -7.92
N ILE A 225 30.54 -2.98 -8.08
CA ILE A 225 30.77 -4.38 -7.67
C ILE A 225 31.93 -4.95 -8.49
N ASP A 226 31.92 -4.78 -9.80
CA ASP A 226 32.99 -5.21 -10.69
C ASP A 226 34.35 -4.62 -10.28
N GLY A 227 34.41 -3.32 -10.01
CA GLY A 227 35.62 -2.67 -9.49
C GLY A 227 36.07 -3.23 -8.12
N THR A 228 35.13 -3.63 -7.27
CA THR A 228 35.38 -4.25 -5.95
C THR A 228 35.91 -5.67 -6.10
N LEU A 229 35.30 -6.49 -6.97
CA LEU A 229 35.73 -7.84 -7.27
C LEU A 229 37.13 -7.85 -7.92
N ASN A 230 37.39 -6.93 -8.84
CA ASN A 230 38.72 -6.73 -9.42
C ASN A 230 39.80 -6.42 -8.38
N ALA A 231 39.48 -5.57 -7.40
CA ALA A 231 40.37 -5.30 -6.28
C ALA A 231 40.54 -6.54 -5.38
N ALA A 232 39.48 -7.31 -5.18
CA ALA A 232 39.47 -8.53 -4.39
C ALA A 232 40.28 -9.67 -5.05
N THR A 233 40.34 -9.74 -6.39
CA THR A 233 41.22 -10.66 -7.12
C THR A 233 42.68 -10.50 -6.70
N PHE A 234 43.12 -9.28 -6.41
CA PHE A 234 44.47 -9.04 -5.89
C PHE A 234 44.66 -9.63 -4.48
N VAL A 235 43.67 -9.48 -3.60
CA VAL A 235 43.69 -10.04 -2.24
C VAL A 235 43.76 -11.55 -2.27
N ILE A 236 42.94 -12.21 -3.09
CA ILE A 236 42.96 -13.66 -3.26
C ILE A 236 44.30 -14.12 -3.85
N ARG A 237 44.88 -13.37 -4.80
CA ARG A 237 46.20 -13.70 -5.34
C ARG A 237 47.30 -13.59 -4.28
N GLU A 238 47.26 -12.60 -3.40
CA GLU A 238 48.21 -12.51 -2.28
C GLU A 238 48.02 -13.64 -1.28
N ALA A 239 46.77 -13.96 -0.91
CA ALA A 239 46.45 -15.08 -0.02
C ALA A 239 46.91 -16.42 -0.63
N LEU A 240 46.62 -16.63 -1.92
CA LEU A 240 47.04 -17.81 -2.66
C LEU A 240 48.56 -17.87 -2.79
N ALA A 241 49.26 -16.75 -3.02
CA ALA A 241 50.72 -16.71 -3.07
C ALA A 241 51.37 -16.98 -1.70
N ALA A 242 50.72 -16.57 -0.61
CA ALA A 242 51.16 -16.88 0.76
C ALA A 242 50.94 -18.37 1.09
N ALA A 243 49.83 -18.95 0.66
CA ALA A 243 49.53 -20.37 0.83
C ALA A 243 50.36 -21.26 -0.12
N LEU A 244 50.66 -20.77 -1.33
CA LEU A 244 51.31 -21.47 -2.43
C LEU A 244 52.44 -20.59 -3.04
N PRO A 245 53.61 -20.52 -2.41
CA PRO A 245 54.73 -19.76 -2.95
C PRO A 245 55.11 -20.23 -4.36
N GLY A 246 54.92 -19.38 -5.38
CA GLY A 246 55.16 -19.72 -6.79
C GLY A 246 54.03 -20.49 -7.48
N GLY A 247 52.83 -20.53 -6.88
CA GLY A 247 51.66 -21.22 -7.43
C GLY A 247 51.75 -22.74 -7.36
N GLN A 248 52.66 -23.26 -6.54
CA GLN A 248 52.90 -24.70 -6.37
C GLN A 248 52.87 -25.11 -4.90
N LEU A 249 52.04 -26.10 -4.53
CA LEU A 249 52.17 -26.81 -3.26
C LEU A 249 53.00 -28.07 -3.48
N SER A 250 54.18 -28.13 -2.88
CA SER A 250 54.98 -29.36 -2.88
C SER A 250 54.71 -30.14 -1.60
N LEU A 251 54.17 -31.36 -1.75
CA LEU A 251 53.85 -32.23 -0.63
C LEU A 251 54.96 -33.27 -0.46
N PRO A 252 55.49 -33.49 0.76
CA PRO A 252 56.54 -34.46 0.99
C PRO A 252 56.08 -35.90 0.72
N ALA A 253 57.03 -36.77 0.39
CA ALA A 253 56.79 -38.20 0.21
C ALA A 253 56.05 -38.81 1.42
N GLY A 254 55.06 -39.67 1.17
CA GLY A 254 54.24 -40.31 2.20
C GLY A 254 53.04 -39.48 2.71
N THR A 255 52.79 -38.30 2.14
CA THR A 255 51.55 -37.54 2.40
C THR A 255 50.33 -38.24 1.80
N ILE A 256 50.49 -38.81 0.60
CA ILE A 256 49.49 -39.67 -0.04
C ILE A 256 49.80 -41.12 0.37
N PRO A 257 48.82 -41.87 0.91
CA PRO A 257 49.02 -43.27 1.24
C PRO A 257 49.26 -44.12 0.00
N ASP A 258 50.09 -45.14 0.15
CA ASP A 258 50.38 -46.12 -0.89
C ASP A 258 49.09 -46.81 -1.39
N VAL A 259 48.92 -46.86 -2.70
CA VAL A 259 47.68 -47.38 -3.33
C VAL A 259 47.93 -48.78 -3.89
N PRO A 260 47.26 -49.83 -3.40
CA PRO A 260 47.40 -51.17 -3.97
C PRO A 260 46.73 -51.27 -5.35
N VAL A 261 47.47 -51.73 -6.36
CA VAL A 261 46.97 -51.85 -7.75
C VAL A 261 47.36 -53.19 -8.35
N GLY A 262 46.38 -54.08 -8.50
CA GLY A 262 46.59 -55.41 -9.10
C GLY A 262 47.60 -56.26 -8.33
N VAL A 263 48.80 -56.42 -8.89
CA VAL A 263 49.89 -57.27 -8.34
C VAL A 263 51.03 -56.47 -7.68
N GLY A 264 50.83 -55.17 -7.46
CA GLY A 264 51.81 -54.29 -6.84
C GLY A 264 51.15 -53.13 -6.13
N THR A 265 51.99 -52.19 -5.72
CA THR A 265 51.59 -50.99 -4.99
C THR A 265 52.13 -49.78 -5.71
N LEU A 266 51.27 -48.78 -5.90
CA LEU A 266 51.66 -47.48 -6.38
C LEU A 266 52.08 -46.62 -5.18
N VAL A 267 53.36 -46.25 -5.17
CA VAL A 267 53.98 -45.39 -4.16
C VAL A 267 54.08 -43.99 -4.75
N VAL A 268 53.57 -42.98 -4.05
CA VAL A 268 53.67 -41.59 -4.48
C VAL A 268 54.91 -40.96 -3.85
N ASP A 269 55.91 -40.69 -4.68
CA ASP A 269 57.23 -40.19 -4.28
C ASP A 269 57.22 -38.67 -4.04
N GLY A 270 56.30 -37.95 -4.67
CA GLY A 270 56.10 -36.51 -4.48
C GLY A 270 54.84 -36.01 -5.19
N ALA A 271 54.30 -34.88 -4.72
CA ALA A 271 53.13 -34.26 -5.32
C ALA A 271 53.31 -32.76 -5.44
N THR A 272 52.90 -32.21 -6.59
CA THR A 272 52.89 -30.78 -6.89
C THR A 272 51.49 -30.37 -7.33
N LEU A 273 50.84 -29.50 -6.57
CA LEU A 273 49.56 -28.90 -6.93
C LEU A 273 49.81 -27.52 -7.53
N THR A 274 49.34 -27.27 -8.76
CA THR A 274 49.35 -25.96 -9.41
C THR A 274 47.95 -25.35 -9.37
N VAL A 275 47.85 -24.11 -8.90
CA VAL A 275 46.58 -23.38 -8.83
C VAL A 275 46.65 -22.15 -9.72
N ASN A 276 45.69 -22.02 -10.64
CA ASN A 276 45.48 -20.76 -11.33
C ASN A 276 44.56 -19.89 -10.49
N ALA A 277 44.86 -18.60 -10.38
CA ALA A 277 44.01 -17.69 -9.63
C ALA A 277 42.60 -17.63 -10.25
N PRO A 278 41.54 -17.58 -9.43
CA PRO A 278 40.18 -17.33 -9.92
C PRO A 278 40.11 -16.02 -10.69
N ASP A 279 39.19 -15.99 -11.65
CA ASP A 279 38.80 -14.80 -12.38
C ASP A 279 37.36 -14.45 -12.01
N PHE A 280 37.11 -13.18 -11.68
CA PHE A 280 35.78 -12.70 -11.30
C PHE A 280 35.15 -11.79 -12.37
N ASP A 281 35.83 -11.58 -13.50
CA ASP A 281 35.40 -10.68 -14.56
C ASP A 281 33.99 -11.00 -15.06
N ASP A 282 33.62 -12.29 -15.08
CA ASP A 282 32.32 -12.74 -15.56
C ASP A 282 31.21 -12.76 -14.48
N VAL A 283 31.55 -12.71 -13.18
CA VAL A 283 30.59 -12.87 -12.06
C VAL A 283 29.43 -11.88 -12.16
N VAL A 284 29.74 -10.59 -12.38
CA VAL A 284 28.71 -9.56 -12.46
C VAL A 284 27.83 -9.80 -13.68
N SER A 285 28.41 -10.15 -14.82
CA SER A 285 27.68 -10.39 -16.05
C SER A 285 26.77 -11.63 -15.97
N GLU A 286 27.23 -12.69 -15.31
CA GLU A 286 26.47 -13.93 -15.12
C GLU A 286 25.30 -13.71 -14.15
N VAL A 287 25.54 -13.04 -13.02
CA VAL A 287 24.48 -12.72 -12.05
C VAL A 287 23.41 -11.80 -12.67
N MET A 288 23.82 -10.86 -13.52
CA MET A 288 22.92 -9.89 -14.14
C MET A 288 22.23 -10.38 -15.42
N ALA A 289 22.61 -11.54 -15.98
CA ALA A 289 22.15 -12.00 -17.30
C ALA A 289 20.62 -12.16 -17.43
N ASP A 290 19.96 -12.61 -16.36
CA ASP A 290 18.51 -12.86 -16.35
C ASP A 290 17.67 -11.66 -15.87
N GLY A 291 18.32 -10.53 -15.57
CA GLY A 291 17.69 -9.36 -14.98
C GLY A 291 17.42 -9.54 -13.48
N VAL A 292 18.24 -8.88 -12.64
CA VAL A 292 18.09 -8.96 -11.19
C VAL A 292 17.00 -8.01 -10.67
N VAL A 293 15.92 -8.61 -10.17
CA VAL A 293 14.85 -7.92 -9.42
C VAL A 293 14.78 -8.47 -8.01
N VAL A 294 14.94 -7.61 -7.00
CA VAL A 294 14.86 -7.97 -5.58
C VAL A 294 13.61 -7.35 -4.95
N VAL A 295 12.85 -8.16 -4.22
CA VAL A 295 11.60 -7.74 -3.56
C VAL A 295 11.79 -7.84 -2.06
N SER A 296 11.29 -6.87 -1.29
CA SER A 296 11.30 -6.90 0.16
C SER A 296 10.39 -8.00 0.71
N ASP A 297 10.67 -8.48 1.92
CA ASP A 297 9.91 -9.57 2.56
C ASP A 297 8.44 -9.21 2.81
N ASP A 298 8.15 -7.93 3.02
CA ASP A 298 6.80 -7.38 3.21
C ASP A 298 6.07 -7.07 1.88
N GLY A 299 6.74 -7.25 0.73
CA GLY A 299 6.19 -6.94 -0.59
C GLY A 299 6.01 -5.45 -0.89
N VAL A 300 6.43 -4.56 0.02
CA VAL A 300 6.29 -3.10 -0.14
C VAL A 300 7.22 -2.57 -1.22
N ALA A 301 8.46 -3.03 -1.29
CA ALA A 301 9.48 -2.50 -2.19
C ALA A 301 9.97 -3.56 -3.18
N THR A 302 10.01 -3.21 -4.45
CA THR A 302 10.65 -3.97 -5.52
C THR A 302 11.74 -3.11 -6.14
N VAL A 303 12.94 -3.66 -6.31
CA VAL A 303 14.09 -2.97 -6.88
C VAL A 303 14.62 -3.76 -8.06
N ASP A 304 14.71 -3.10 -9.21
CA ASP A 304 15.33 -3.63 -10.41
C ASP A 304 16.72 -3.02 -10.59
N LEU A 305 17.76 -3.87 -10.51
CA LEU A 305 19.15 -3.43 -10.61
C LEU A 305 19.59 -3.11 -12.04
N ASN A 306 18.83 -3.53 -13.06
CA ASN A 306 19.15 -3.29 -14.46
C ASN A 306 18.68 -1.91 -14.91
N THR A 307 17.46 -1.55 -14.50
CA THR A 307 16.84 -0.27 -14.83
C THR A 307 17.13 0.81 -13.78
N GLY A 308 17.50 0.40 -12.56
CA GLY A 308 17.64 1.28 -11.41
C GLY A 308 16.30 1.73 -10.83
N GLU A 309 15.21 1.06 -11.21
CA GLU A 309 13.87 1.37 -10.74
C GLU A 309 13.64 0.82 -9.32
N ILE A 310 13.02 1.64 -8.47
CA ILE A 310 12.52 1.28 -7.15
C ILE A 310 11.01 1.54 -7.17
N SER A 311 10.23 0.46 -7.15
CA SER A 311 8.77 0.49 -7.10
C SER A 311 8.30 0.19 -5.67
N ILE A 312 7.56 1.12 -5.07
CA ILE A 312 7.02 1.00 -3.72
C ILE A 312 5.50 0.94 -3.79
N ASP A 313 4.93 -0.22 -3.48
CA ASP A 313 3.49 -0.38 -3.29
C ASP A 313 3.09 0.15 -1.89
N LEU A 314 2.15 1.08 -1.85
CA LEU A 314 1.72 1.71 -0.60
C LEU A 314 0.57 0.97 0.06
N ALA A 315 -0.15 0.09 -0.64
CA ALA A 315 -1.28 -0.64 -0.08
C ALA A 315 -0.91 -1.55 1.11
N PRO A 316 0.23 -2.27 1.12
CA PRO A 316 0.62 -3.08 2.27
C PRO A 316 0.86 -2.27 3.55
N LEU A 317 1.19 -0.97 3.44
CA LEU A 317 1.34 -0.07 4.60
C LEU A 317 0.00 0.15 5.34
N PHE A 318 -1.13 -0.09 4.68
CA PHE A 318 -2.47 0.13 5.21
C PHE A 318 -3.28 -1.17 5.36
N GLY A 319 -2.60 -2.34 5.40
CA GLY A 319 -3.27 -3.64 5.56
C GLY A 319 -3.72 -4.29 4.25
N GLY A 320 -3.21 -3.82 3.10
CA GLY A 320 -3.36 -4.46 1.79
C GLY A 320 -4.29 -3.74 0.82
N SER A 321 -5.00 -2.70 1.25
CA SER A 321 -5.77 -1.80 0.39
C SER A 321 -5.66 -0.36 0.86
N VAL A 322 -5.82 0.58 -0.07
CA VAL A 322 -5.92 2.02 0.22
C VAL A 322 -7.37 2.52 0.19
N ASP A 323 -8.34 1.63 -0.04
CA ASP A 323 -9.77 1.91 0.08
C ASP A 323 -10.27 1.75 1.52
N GLY A 324 -11.34 2.48 1.85
CA GLY A 324 -11.97 2.42 3.18
C GLY A 324 -11.12 3.02 4.31
N LEU A 325 -10.10 3.80 3.99
CA LEU A 325 -9.31 4.53 4.97
C LEU A 325 -10.13 5.69 5.56
N PRO A 326 -9.87 6.09 6.82
CA PRO A 326 -10.51 7.25 7.43
C PRO A 326 -10.34 8.52 6.59
N ALA A 327 -11.27 9.47 6.78
CA ALA A 327 -11.17 10.77 6.13
C ALA A 327 -9.82 11.45 6.45
N ASN A 328 -9.25 12.11 5.43
CA ASN A 328 -8.00 12.87 5.50
C ASN A 328 -6.78 12.03 5.92
N THR A 329 -6.66 10.80 5.39
CA THR A 329 -5.54 9.91 5.72
C THR A 329 -4.26 10.37 5.02
N ASP A 330 -3.28 10.83 5.79
CA ASP A 330 -1.94 11.19 5.30
C ASP A 330 -1.11 9.94 4.96
N VAL A 331 -0.51 9.92 3.78
CA VAL A 331 0.30 8.77 3.31
C VAL A 331 1.76 8.87 3.75
N PHE A 332 2.39 10.04 3.58
CA PHE A 332 3.81 10.23 3.87
C PHE A 332 4.07 10.69 5.32
N THR A 333 3.53 9.94 6.28
CA THR A 333 3.80 10.14 7.72
C THR A 333 5.21 9.66 8.08
N THR A 334 5.74 10.10 9.22
CA THR A 334 7.06 9.66 9.72
C THR A 334 7.16 8.13 9.84
N ASP A 335 6.08 7.48 10.28
CA ASP A 335 6.04 6.03 10.49
C ASP A 335 6.02 5.29 9.15
N ASN A 336 5.17 5.72 8.22
CA ASN A 336 5.10 5.13 6.87
C ASN A 336 6.41 5.32 6.11
N MET A 337 7.06 6.49 6.21
CA MET A 337 8.38 6.72 5.61
C MET A 337 9.46 5.85 6.24
N GLY A 338 9.35 5.54 7.54
CA GLY A 338 10.21 4.57 8.21
C GLY A 338 10.03 3.16 7.64
N ALA A 339 8.78 2.72 7.46
CA ALA A 339 8.45 1.43 6.86
C ALA A 339 8.97 1.32 5.42
N ILE A 340 8.73 2.33 4.58
CA ILE A 340 9.24 2.39 3.20
C ILE A 340 10.76 2.28 3.17
N SER A 341 11.47 3.05 4.01
CA SER A 341 12.92 3.01 4.07
C SER A 341 13.44 1.63 4.49
N ASN A 342 12.74 0.95 5.41
CA ASN A 342 13.12 -0.39 5.86
C ASN A 342 12.84 -1.45 4.77
N ALA A 343 11.73 -1.33 4.06
CA ALA A 343 11.39 -2.21 2.93
C ALA A 343 12.45 -2.12 1.83
N VAL A 344 12.82 -0.90 1.41
CA VAL A 344 13.88 -0.70 0.42
C VAL A 344 15.22 -1.26 0.91
N ALA A 345 15.58 -1.04 2.18
CA ALA A 345 16.80 -1.60 2.76
C ALA A 345 16.79 -3.15 2.78
N ASN A 346 15.64 -3.76 3.09
CA ASN A 346 15.45 -5.21 3.09
C ASN A 346 15.49 -5.80 1.67
N ALA A 347 14.90 -5.14 0.67
CA ALA A 347 15.00 -5.56 -0.72
C ALA A 347 16.48 -5.53 -1.17
N LEU A 348 17.18 -4.42 -0.91
CA LEU A 348 18.59 -4.24 -1.30
C LEU A 348 19.56 -5.15 -0.52
N SER A 349 19.24 -5.56 0.72
CA SER A 349 20.11 -6.49 1.45
C SER A 349 20.14 -7.89 0.82
N LYS A 350 19.18 -8.22 -0.06
CA LYS A 350 19.18 -9.44 -0.86
C LYS A 350 20.15 -9.39 -2.04
N THR A 351 20.70 -8.21 -2.37
CA THR A 351 21.71 -8.08 -3.42
C THR A 351 23.04 -8.72 -3.02
N THR A 352 23.49 -8.52 -1.77
CA THR A 352 24.75 -9.12 -1.26
C THR A 352 24.80 -10.65 -1.44
N PRO A 353 23.81 -11.45 -1.00
CA PRO A 353 23.87 -12.91 -1.17
C PRO A 353 23.83 -13.36 -2.63
N LEU A 354 23.23 -12.60 -3.55
CA LEU A 354 23.23 -12.93 -4.99
C LEU A 354 24.65 -12.88 -5.56
N PHE A 355 25.34 -11.76 -5.34
CA PHE A 355 26.72 -11.61 -5.82
C PHE A 355 27.71 -12.48 -5.04
N ALA A 356 27.48 -12.70 -3.73
CA ALA A 356 28.26 -13.65 -2.95
C ALA A 356 28.14 -15.07 -3.53
N GLY A 357 26.94 -15.53 -3.88
CA GLY A 357 26.74 -16.82 -4.56
C GLY A 357 27.49 -16.92 -5.90
N GLY A 358 27.55 -15.81 -6.66
CA GLY A 358 28.37 -15.72 -7.87
C GLY A 358 29.87 -15.85 -7.59
N VAL A 359 30.38 -15.17 -6.55
CA VAL A 359 31.78 -15.28 -6.10
C VAL A 359 32.13 -16.71 -5.67
N VAL A 360 31.27 -17.35 -4.88
CA VAL A 360 31.44 -18.76 -4.46
C VAL A 360 31.50 -19.66 -5.67
N SER A 361 30.58 -19.48 -6.62
CA SER A 361 30.54 -20.28 -7.85
C SER A 361 31.83 -20.12 -8.67
N ALA A 362 32.33 -18.89 -8.81
CA ALA A 362 33.60 -18.62 -9.51
C ALA A 362 34.81 -19.21 -8.78
N LEU A 363 34.84 -19.13 -7.44
CA LEU A 363 35.88 -19.76 -6.62
C LEU A 363 35.88 -21.28 -6.78
N HIS A 364 34.71 -21.91 -6.74
CA HIS A 364 34.56 -23.35 -6.90
C HIS A 364 34.91 -23.82 -8.32
N ALA A 365 34.67 -22.97 -9.33
CA ALA A 365 35.07 -23.20 -10.71
C ALA A 365 36.58 -23.02 -10.98
N THR A 366 37.36 -22.57 -9.98
CA THR A 366 38.80 -22.30 -10.14
C THR A 366 39.55 -23.52 -10.70
N PRO A 367 40.25 -23.39 -11.84
CA PRO A 367 40.95 -24.52 -12.43
C PRO A 367 42.23 -24.88 -11.66
N LEU A 368 42.31 -26.16 -11.28
CA LEU A 368 43.43 -26.78 -10.61
C LEU A 368 44.14 -27.77 -11.54
N GLY A 369 45.47 -27.79 -11.44
CA GLY A 369 46.31 -28.82 -12.04
C GLY A 369 47.09 -29.55 -10.95
N MET A 370 47.28 -30.86 -11.10
CA MET A 370 48.08 -31.65 -10.17
C MET A 370 49.07 -32.53 -10.93
N SER A 371 50.29 -32.64 -10.42
CA SER A 371 51.30 -33.57 -10.89
C SER A 371 51.84 -34.40 -9.73
N LEU A 372 51.73 -35.73 -9.82
CA LEU A 372 52.22 -36.67 -8.83
C LEU A 372 53.35 -37.48 -9.44
N ASP A 373 54.53 -37.47 -8.83
CA ASP A 373 55.61 -38.38 -9.18
C ASP A 373 55.36 -39.70 -8.43
N ALA A 374 55.34 -40.81 -9.16
CA ALA A 374 55.00 -42.10 -8.58
C ALA A 374 55.81 -43.26 -9.15
N SER A 375 55.99 -44.26 -8.30
CA SER A 375 56.72 -45.48 -8.55
C SER A 375 55.82 -46.69 -8.31
N PHE A 376 55.85 -47.67 -9.21
CA PHE A 376 55.12 -48.92 -9.04
C PHE A 376 56.05 -50.02 -8.54
N VAL A 377 55.80 -50.48 -7.31
CA VAL A 377 56.57 -51.52 -6.62
C VAL A 377 55.80 -52.84 -6.70
N MET A 378 56.44 -53.89 -7.20
CA MET A 378 55.81 -55.21 -7.31
C MET A 378 55.63 -55.86 -5.95
N ALA A 379 54.41 -56.33 -5.66
CA ALA A 379 54.12 -57.01 -4.41
C ALA A 379 54.78 -58.40 -4.39
N PRO A 380 55.23 -58.87 -3.22
CA PRO A 380 55.81 -60.20 -3.06
C PRO A 380 54.86 -61.29 -3.57
N ASN A 381 55.26 -62.01 -4.62
CA ASN A 381 54.49 -63.14 -5.12
C ASN A 381 55.38 -64.27 -5.64
N SER A 382 54.83 -65.48 -5.69
CA SER A 382 55.55 -66.69 -6.13
C SER A 382 55.59 -66.85 -7.65
N VAL A 383 54.82 -66.03 -8.39
CA VAL A 383 54.71 -66.09 -9.85
C VAL A 383 55.86 -65.33 -10.51
N THR A 384 56.27 -64.18 -9.95
CA THR A 384 57.36 -63.31 -10.46
C THR A 384 58.39 -62.98 -9.37
N PRO A 385 59.04 -63.99 -8.76
CA PRO A 385 59.87 -63.80 -7.56
C PRO A 385 61.08 -62.89 -7.77
N ASN A 386 61.56 -62.73 -9.02
CA ASN A 386 62.70 -61.85 -9.32
C ASN A 386 62.32 -60.36 -9.35
N LEU A 387 61.01 -60.04 -9.28
CA LEU A 387 60.52 -58.67 -9.27
C LEU A 387 60.01 -58.24 -7.89
N ASN A 388 59.97 -59.14 -6.91
CA ASN A 388 59.42 -58.82 -5.58
C ASN A 388 60.16 -57.64 -4.96
N ASP A 389 59.38 -56.68 -4.44
CA ASP A 389 59.86 -55.46 -3.77
C ASP A 389 60.72 -54.54 -4.66
N LEU A 390 60.68 -54.74 -5.98
CA LEU A 390 61.39 -53.91 -6.94
C LEU A 390 60.46 -52.87 -7.57
N THR A 391 60.97 -51.64 -7.72
CA THR A 391 60.32 -50.62 -8.54
C THR A 391 60.43 -51.03 -10.01
N VAL A 392 59.29 -51.34 -10.63
CA VAL A 392 59.27 -51.84 -12.02
C VAL A 392 58.79 -50.82 -13.03
N ALA A 393 58.08 -49.78 -12.59
CA ALA A 393 57.72 -48.66 -13.43
C ALA A 393 57.80 -47.36 -12.62
N THR A 394 58.13 -46.27 -13.29
CA THR A 394 58.17 -44.91 -12.73
C THR A 394 57.49 -43.97 -13.71
N GLY A 395 56.79 -42.97 -13.23
CA GLY A 395 56.14 -41.99 -14.09
C GLY A 395 55.43 -40.91 -13.31
N THR A 396 54.67 -40.10 -14.04
CA THR A 396 53.85 -39.05 -13.44
C THR A 396 52.35 -39.35 -13.63
N LEU A 397 51.56 -38.99 -12.63
CA LEU A 397 50.11 -38.80 -12.77
C LEU A 397 49.83 -37.32 -12.92
N SER A 398 49.07 -36.94 -13.94
CA SER A 398 48.67 -35.54 -14.16
C SER A 398 47.16 -35.43 -14.09
N GLY A 399 46.67 -34.63 -13.16
CA GLY A 399 45.25 -34.36 -12.93
C GLY A 399 44.88 -32.93 -13.32
N SER A 400 43.65 -32.75 -13.79
CA SER A 400 43.05 -31.43 -14.03
C SER A 400 41.56 -31.44 -13.69
N GLY A 401 41.05 -30.33 -13.20
CA GLY A 401 39.65 -30.16 -12.79
C GLY A 401 39.45 -28.83 -12.08
N SER A 402 38.20 -28.48 -11.79
CA SER A 402 37.86 -27.37 -10.90
C SER A 402 38.17 -27.69 -9.44
N LEU A 403 38.15 -26.69 -8.57
CA LEU A 403 38.29 -26.89 -7.12
C LEU A 403 37.24 -27.87 -6.59
N ASP A 404 36.00 -27.77 -7.06
CA ASP A 404 34.93 -28.70 -6.73
C ASP A 404 35.19 -30.11 -7.28
N ASP A 405 35.72 -30.24 -8.49
CA ASP A 405 36.07 -31.56 -9.06
C ASP A 405 37.13 -32.26 -8.19
N PHE A 406 38.09 -31.51 -7.66
CA PHE A 406 39.09 -32.07 -6.75
C PHE A 406 38.51 -32.38 -5.36
N ALA A 407 37.64 -31.53 -4.83
CA ALA A 407 37.00 -31.71 -3.53
C ALA A 407 36.07 -32.94 -3.50
N ASN A 408 35.31 -33.13 -4.58
CA ASN A 408 34.37 -34.25 -4.73
C ASN A 408 35.04 -35.51 -5.31
N GLY A 409 36.29 -35.41 -5.76
CA GLY A 409 37.05 -36.51 -6.33
C GLY A 409 36.66 -36.87 -7.78
N ASP A 410 35.98 -35.96 -8.47
CA ASP A 410 35.57 -36.06 -9.89
C ASP A 410 36.66 -35.63 -10.88
N SER A 411 37.78 -35.12 -10.37
CA SER A 411 38.94 -34.70 -11.18
C SER A 411 39.49 -35.79 -12.10
N VAL A 412 39.91 -35.39 -13.31
CA VAL A 412 40.35 -36.33 -14.36
C VAL A 412 41.86 -36.49 -14.30
N PHE A 413 42.33 -37.74 -14.20
CA PHE A 413 43.76 -38.08 -14.17
C PHE A 413 44.23 -38.85 -15.41
N THR A 414 45.45 -38.54 -15.83
CA THR A 414 46.21 -39.25 -16.87
C THR A 414 47.56 -39.69 -16.33
N SER A 415 48.19 -40.68 -16.97
CA SER A 415 49.44 -41.28 -16.48
C SER A 415 50.49 -41.46 -17.58
N SER A 416 51.76 -41.31 -17.21
CA SER A 416 52.91 -41.35 -18.13
C SER A 416 53.95 -42.44 -17.83
N PHE A 417 53.55 -43.51 -17.11
CA PHE A 417 54.47 -44.55 -16.63
C PHE A 417 55.31 -45.21 -17.72
N VAL A 418 56.59 -45.38 -17.40
CA VAL A 418 57.57 -46.12 -18.19
C VAL A 418 58.27 -47.16 -17.33
N GLN A 419 58.82 -48.18 -17.99
CA GLN A 419 59.57 -49.23 -17.31
C GLN A 419 60.82 -48.66 -16.61
N ALA A 420 61.03 -49.06 -15.35
CA ALA A 420 62.19 -48.65 -14.57
C ALA A 420 63.50 -49.24 -15.14
N PRO A 421 64.63 -48.51 -15.10
CA PRO A 421 65.91 -49.02 -15.55
C PRO A 421 66.49 -50.07 -14.59
N GLY A 422 67.36 -50.96 -15.10
CA GLY A 422 68.09 -51.94 -14.26
C GLY A 422 67.31 -53.21 -13.88
N LEU A 423 66.13 -53.43 -14.47
CA LEU A 423 65.33 -54.63 -14.21
C LEU A 423 65.97 -55.91 -14.77
N PRO A 424 65.81 -57.06 -14.07
CA PRO A 424 66.27 -58.34 -14.58
C PRO A 424 65.54 -58.70 -15.89
N ALA A 425 66.23 -59.33 -16.85
CA ALA A 425 65.63 -59.69 -18.13
C ALA A 425 64.47 -60.70 -18.02
N CYS A 426 64.44 -61.48 -16.93
CA CYS A 426 63.39 -62.45 -16.66
C CYS A 426 62.79 -62.29 -15.26
N ALA A 427 61.45 -62.23 -15.20
CA ALA A 427 60.69 -62.11 -13.97
C ALA A 427 60.66 -63.41 -13.14
N ARG A 428 61.10 -64.53 -13.74
CA ARG A 428 61.20 -65.87 -13.14
C ARG A 428 62.59 -66.45 -13.35
N ALA A 429 62.90 -67.52 -12.60
CA ALA A 429 64.10 -68.31 -12.85
C ALA A 429 64.13 -68.82 -14.31
N LEU A 430 65.30 -68.77 -14.93
CA LEU A 430 65.52 -69.29 -16.28
C LEU A 430 65.27 -70.81 -16.30
N VAL A 431 64.47 -71.28 -17.25
CA VAL A 431 64.24 -72.72 -17.47
C VAL A 431 64.96 -73.10 -18.76
N LEU A 432 66.05 -73.88 -18.63
CA LEU A 432 66.89 -74.30 -19.76
C LEU A 432 67.40 -73.13 -20.62
N GLY A 433 67.69 -71.98 -20.00
CA GLY A 433 68.14 -70.76 -20.68
C GLY A 433 67.03 -69.93 -21.33
N PHE A 434 65.78 -70.38 -21.29
CA PHE A 434 64.63 -69.62 -21.76
C PHE A 434 63.97 -68.86 -20.62
N CYS A 435 63.49 -67.65 -20.92
CA CYS A 435 62.72 -66.86 -19.99
C CYS A 435 61.21 -67.11 -20.17
N PRO A 436 60.54 -67.83 -19.26
CA PRO A 436 59.11 -68.11 -19.38
C PRO A 436 58.22 -66.89 -19.10
N ALA A 437 58.78 -65.83 -18.51
CA ALA A 437 58.07 -64.59 -18.19
C ALA A 437 59.00 -63.38 -18.41
N PRO A 438 59.06 -62.85 -19.65
CA PRO A 438 59.87 -61.68 -19.94
C PRO A 438 59.42 -60.51 -19.08
N THR A 439 60.36 -59.85 -18.40
CA THR A 439 60.04 -58.74 -17.49
C THR A 439 59.33 -57.61 -18.21
N ALA A 440 59.72 -57.30 -19.46
CA ALA A 440 59.04 -56.30 -20.28
C ALA A 440 57.55 -56.60 -20.50
N THR A 441 57.15 -57.87 -20.62
CA THR A 441 55.74 -58.27 -20.78
C THR A 441 54.96 -58.09 -19.49
N VAL A 442 55.55 -58.48 -18.35
CA VAL A 442 54.93 -58.32 -17.03
C VAL A 442 54.76 -56.83 -16.69
N VAL A 443 55.81 -56.04 -16.86
CA VAL A 443 55.79 -54.60 -16.57
C VAL A 443 54.88 -53.85 -17.55
N GLY A 444 54.90 -54.20 -18.84
CA GLY A 444 53.96 -53.61 -19.80
C GLY A 444 52.49 -53.88 -19.46
N GLY A 445 52.19 -55.09 -18.97
CA GLY A 445 50.87 -55.43 -18.44
C GLY A 445 50.49 -54.65 -17.18
N ALA A 446 51.44 -54.45 -16.27
CA ALA A 446 51.23 -53.63 -15.07
C ALA A 446 50.97 -52.16 -15.42
N ILE A 447 51.75 -51.56 -16.33
CA ILE A 447 51.54 -50.20 -16.81
C ILE A 447 50.16 -50.04 -17.46
N LEU A 448 49.73 -51.02 -18.27
CA LEU A 448 48.37 -51.02 -18.84
C LEU A 448 47.29 -51.06 -17.76
N ALA A 449 47.47 -51.88 -16.71
CA ALA A 449 46.53 -51.96 -15.60
C ALA A 449 46.50 -50.66 -14.78
N ILE A 450 47.65 -50.01 -14.57
CA ILE A 450 47.74 -48.69 -13.94
C ILE A 450 46.97 -47.68 -14.78
N ASN A 451 47.27 -47.55 -16.07
CA ASN A 451 46.62 -46.58 -16.95
C ASN A 451 45.09 -46.78 -17.02
N ALA A 452 44.61 -48.03 -16.92
CA ALA A 452 43.18 -48.33 -16.86
C ALA A 452 42.55 -48.07 -15.47
N GLY A 453 43.32 -48.18 -14.38
CA GLY A 453 42.85 -48.00 -13.01
C GLY A 453 42.98 -46.57 -12.46
N VAL A 454 43.86 -45.74 -13.04
CA VAL A 454 44.12 -44.35 -12.62
C VAL A 454 42.83 -43.51 -12.46
N PRO A 455 41.84 -43.56 -13.36
CA PRO A 455 40.58 -42.81 -13.18
C PRO A 455 39.77 -43.22 -11.93
N THR A 456 40.05 -44.39 -11.33
CA THR A 456 39.29 -44.96 -10.21
C THR A 456 40.05 -44.96 -8.88
N LEU A 457 41.36 -44.73 -8.88
CA LEU A 457 42.24 -44.83 -7.70
C LEU A 457 42.54 -43.48 -7.05
N ALA A 458 42.25 -42.40 -7.76
CA ALA A 458 42.60 -41.02 -7.43
C ALA A 458 41.66 -40.26 -6.46
N PRO A 459 40.32 -40.48 -6.40
CA PRO A 459 39.40 -39.54 -5.76
C PRO A 459 39.66 -39.27 -4.26
N GLU A 460 39.72 -40.31 -3.43
CA GLU A 460 39.70 -40.15 -1.95
C GLU A 460 41.02 -39.59 -1.38
N ALA A 461 42.16 -40.07 -1.87
CA ALA A 461 43.47 -39.63 -1.38
C ALA A 461 43.83 -38.21 -1.86
N ILE A 462 43.23 -37.78 -2.97
CA ILE A 462 43.47 -36.47 -3.58
C ILE A 462 42.50 -35.42 -3.03
N ALA A 463 41.26 -35.79 -2.71
CA ALA A 463 40.32 -34.92 -1.99
C ALA A 463 40.91 -34.43 -0.65
N ALA A 464 41.70 -35.27 0.03
CA ALA A 464 42.42 -34.88 1.25
C ALA A 464 43.43 -33.74 1.05
N LEU A 465 43.90 -33.52 -0.18
CA LEU A 465 44.84 -32.45 -0.54
C LEU A 465 44.14 -31.14 -0.90
N ALA A 466 42.87 -31.21 -1.32
CA ALA A 466 42.03 -30.04 -1.56
C ALA A 466 41.59 -29.37 -0.25
N GLY A 467 41.47 -30.11 0.86
CA GLY A 467 40.98 -29.61 2.15
C GLY A 467 41.69 -28.35 2.69
N PRO A 468 43.03 -28.33 2.80
CA PRO A 468 43.75 -27.13 3.24
C PRO A 468 43.64 -25.95 2.27
N LEU A 469 43.50 -26.21 0.98
CA LEU A 469 43.29 -25.17 -0.04
C LEU A 469 41.88 -24.57 0.10
N LEU A 470 40.86 -25.40 0.30
CA LEU A 470 39.48 -24.98 0.56
C LEU A 470 39.40 -24.09 1.81
N ALA A 471 40.03 -24.51 2.91
CA ALA A 471 40.03 -23.71 4.14
C ALA A 471 40.71 -22.33 3.98
N GLY A 472 41.77 -22.26 3.17
CA GLY A 472 42.42 -20.98 2.85
C GLY A 472 41.61 -20.09 1.90
N LEU A 473 40.81 -20.70 1.00
CA LEU A 473 39.93 -19.98 0.09
C LEU A 473 38.66 -19.49 0.79
N GLU A 474 38.15 -20.21 1.80
CA GLU A 474 37.00 -19.80 2.62
C GLU A 474 37.30 -18.49 3.37
N GLU A 475 38.50 -18.33 3.95
CA GLU A 475 38.90 -17.05 4.58
C GLU A 475 38.98 -15.90 3.56
N ALA A 476 39.42 -16.19 2.34
CA ALA A 476 39.49 -15.19 1.28
C ALA A 476 38.10 -14.83 0.75
N GLU A 477 37.21 -15.81 0.64
CA GLU A 477 35.79 -15.66 0.30
C GLU A 477 35.10 -14.72 1.29
N ASP A 478 35.21 -14.99 2.59
CA ASP A 478 34.65 -14.15 3.66
C ASP A 478 35.14 -12.69 3.53
N ALA A 479 36.43 -12.50 3.21
CA ALA A 479 37.01 -11.18 3.01
C ALA A 479 36.45 -10.45 1.77
N VAL A 480 36.21 -11.17 0.66
CA VAL A 480 35.57 -10.60 -0.55
C VAL A 480 34.12 -10.22 -0.26
N ILE A 481 33.37 -11.11 0.38
CA ILE A 481 31.96 -10.89 0.74
C ILE A 481 31.84 -9.68 1.67
N ALA A 482 32.75 -9.52 2.64
CA ALA A 482 32.75 -8.35 3.52
C ALA A 482 33.01 -7.03 2.79
N GLN A 483 33.88 -7.02 1.75
CA GLN A 483 34.10 -5.84 0.92
C GLN A 483 32.88 -5.51 0.07
N LEU A 484 32.26 -6.53 -0.53
CA LEU A 484 31.03 -6.41 -1.29
C LEU A 484 29.90 -5.83 -0.43
N ASP A 485 29.70 -6.36 0.77
CA ASP A 485 28.70 -5.88 1.71
C ASP A 485 28.92 -4.40 2.06
N THR A 486 30.17 -4.01 2.30
CA THR A 486 30.53 -2.61 2.57
C THR A 486 30.23 -1.69 1.38
N ALA A 487 30.53 -2.13 0.16
CA ALA A 487 30.29 -1.36 -1.07
C ALA A 487 28.80 -1.16 -1.34
N ILE A 488 28.02 -2.26 -1.29
CA ILE A 488 26.56 -2.23 -1.41
C ILE A 488 25.96 -1.37 -0.29
N ALA A 489 26.51 -1.46 0.93
CA ALA A 489 26.09 -0.64 2.05
C ALA A 489 26.26 0.85 1.88
N GLY A 490 27.34 1.27 1.22
CA GLY A 490 27.54 2.65 0.84
C GLY A 490 26.42 3.20 -0.07
N VAL A 491 25.95 2.38 -1.02
CA VAL A 491 24.91 2.78 -1.99
C VAL A 491 23.55 2.88 -1.31
N TYR A 492 23.09 1.84 -0.61
CA TYR A 492 21.76 1.87 -0.01
C TYR A 492 21.65 2.93 1.11
N GLN A 493 22.73 3.22 1.84
CA GLN A 493 22.74 4.29 2.85
C GLN A 493 22.55 5.69 2.24
N ARG A 494 23.00 5.92 1.00
CA ARG A 494 22.76 7.18 0.29
C ARG A 494 21.31 7.29 -0.15
N ILE A 495 20.77 6.21 -0.71
CA ILE A 495 19.38 6.13 -1.19
C ILE A 495 18.39 6.29 -0.02
N THR A 496 18.55 5.52 1.06
CA THR A 496 17.67 5.58 2.25
C THR A 496 17.69 6.94 2.96
N LYS A 497 18.87 7.59 3.03
CA LYS A 497 18.96 8.96 3.56
C LYS A 497 18.22 9.98 2.70
N ALA A 498 18.24 9.82 1.38
CA ALA A 498 17.47 10.68 0.50
C ALA A 498 15.96 10.53 0.77
N PHE A 499 15.44 9.30 0.88
CA PHE A 499 14.01 9.07 1.16
C PHE A 499 13.51 9.75 2.43
N LYS A 500 14.20 9.54 3.55
CA LYS A 500 13.74 9.99 4.87
C LYS A 500 13.66 11.52 4.98
N GLY A 501 14.53 12.24 4.27
CA GLY A 501 14.56 13.70 4.32
C GLY A 501 13.76 14.38 3.22
N LEU A 502 13.67 13.76 2.04
CA LEU A 502 13.22 14.44 0.83
C LEU A 502 11.71 14.34 0.62
N MET A 503 11.10 13.17 0.84
CA MET A 503 9.72 12.96 0.40
C MET A 503 8.67 13.80 1.14
N PRO A 504 8.67 13.88 2.48
CA PRO A 504 7.70 14.73 3.20
C PRO A 504 7.88 16.24 2.91
N ALA A 505 9.08 16.63 2.49
CA ALA A 505 9.36 18.01 2.07
C ALA A 505 8.91 18.30 0.64
N LEU A 506 8.86 17.27 -0.21
CA LEU A 506 8.46 17.34 -1.61
C LEU A 506 6.95 17.39 -1.79
N ALA A 507 6.22 16.49 -1.14
CA ALA A 507 4.79 16.36 -1.32
C ALA A 507 4.11 15.86 -0.04
N ARG A 508 2.89 16.33 0.18
CA ARG A 508 1.93 15.72 1.11
C ARG A 508 0.86 15.04 0.26
N VAL A 509 0.63 13.76 0.52
CA VAL A 509 -0.40 12.97 -0.17
C VAL A 509 -1.46 12.58 0.84
N VAL A 510 -2.71 12.92 0.54
CA VAL A 510 -3.88 12.67 1.37
C VAL A 510 -4.85 11.81 0.59
N ILE A 511 -5.30 10.71 1.20
CA ILE A 511 -6.35 9.84 0.65
C ILE A 511 -7.65 10.19 1.39
N ASN A 512 -8.77 10.12 0.66
CA ASN A 512 -10.09 10.44 1.20
C ASN A 512 -10.12 11.85 1.80
N GLU A 513 -9.62 12.84 1.05
CA GLU A 513 -9.60 14.22 1.52
C GLU A 513 -11.04 14.74 1.58
N GLN A 514 -11.46 15.16 2.77
CA GLN A 514 -12.81 15.61 3.03
C GLN A 514 -12.78 16.98 3.70
N SER A 515 -13.60 17.89 3.20
CA SER A 515 -13.71 19.28 3.61
C SER A 515 -15.16 19.72 3.64
N THR A 516 -15.42 20.76 4.44
CA THR A 516 -16.72 21.43 4.53
C THR A 516 -16.59 22.91 4.15
N GLY A 517 -17.60 23.45 3.47
CA GLY A 517 -17.68 24.87 3.10
C GLY A 517 -17.04 25.25 1.76
N ASP A 518 -16.56 24.29 0.96
CA ASP A 518 -15.84 24.55 -0.30
C ASP A 518 -16.61 25.34 -1.36
N LEU A 519 -17.94 25.19 -1.45
CA LEU A 519 -18.74 25.93 -2.42
C LEU A 519 -19.05 27.37 -1.97
N GLY A 520 -18.71 27.75 -0.73
CA GLY A 520 -18.85 29.12 -0.22
C GLY A 520 -20.28 29.68 -0.23
N GLY A 521 -20.50 30.77 0.50
CA GLY A 521 -21.75 31.51 0.46
C GLY A 521 -21.93 32.38 1.69
N ASP A 522 -21.66 33.67 1.55
CA ASP A 522 -21.86 34.67 2.62
C ASP A 522 -23.32 35.15 2.70
N SER A 523 -24.18 34.67 1.80
CA SER A 523 -25.60 35.04 1.75
C SER A 523 -26.42 34.33 2.82
N LEU A 524 -27.55 34.92 3.19
CA LEU A 524 -28.48 34.33 4.14
C LEU A 524 -29.10 33.02 3.61
N SER A 525 -29.23 32.88 2.29
CA SER A 525 -29.64 31.66 1.58
C SER A 525 -28.59 30.56 1.69
N ALA A 526 -27.32 30.84 1.45
CA ALA A 526 -26.26 29.85 1.62
C ALA A 526 -26.14 29.35 3.07
N ARG A 527 -26.30 30.26 4.05
CA ARG A 527 -26.36 29.88 5.48
C ARG A 527 -27.56 28.99 5.82
N ALA A 528 -28.66 29.11 5.08
CA ALA A 528 -29.86 28.30 5.26
C ALA A 528 -29.70 26.87 4.71
N ALA A 529 -28.83 26.68 3.72
CA ALA A 529 -28.56 25.40 3.07
C ALA A 529 -27.49 24.54 3.78
N GLY A 530 -26.86 25.06 4.84
CA GLY A 530 -25.74 24.39 5.50
C GLY A 530 -24.43 24.47 4.71
N ASP A 531 -23.33 24.03 5.34
CA ASP A 531 -22.02 23.99 4.69
C ASP A 531 -22.01 22.89 3.61
N SER A 532 -21.42 23.17 2.44
CA SER A 532 -21.20 22.13 1.43
C SER A 532 -20.23 21.08 1.95
N PHE A 533 -20.39 19.83 1.53
CA PHE A 533 -19.48 18.73 1.83
C PHE A 533 -18.76 18.27 0.56
N SER A 534 -17.45 18.15 0.63
CA SER A 534 -16.62 17.62 -0.44
C SER A 534 -15.92 16.33 -0.02
N VAL A 535 -15.80 15.40 -0.97
CA VAL A 535 -14.91 14.24 -0.86
C VAL A 535 -14.05 14.15 -2.11
N GLN A 536 -12.77 13.88 -1.89
CA GLN A 536 -11.75 13.72 -2.90
C GLN A 536 -11.01 12.41 -2.68
N ALA A 537 -10.85 11.63 -3.75
CA ALA A 537 -10.16 10.34 -3.67
C ALA A 537 -8.68 10.51 -3.31
N LEU A 538 -7.98 11.45 -3.96
CA LEU A 538 -6.56 11.71 -3.75
C LEU A 538 -6.25 13.20 -3.87
N GLY A 539 -5.58 13.74 -2.85
CA GLY A 539 -5.02 15.10 -2.84
C GLY A 539 -3.49 15.05 -2.74
N VAL A 540 -2.81 15.85 -3.56
CA VAL A 540 -1.35 15.97 -3.57
C VAL A 540 -0.95 17.43 -3.46
N THR A 541 -0.39 17.82 -2.32
CA THR A 541 0.12 19.17 -2.08
C THR A 541 1.63 19.22 -2.24
N MET A 542 2.10 20.02 -3.19
CA MET A 542 3.52 20.18 -3.50
C MET A 542 4.22 21.11 -2.51
N MET A 543 5.41 20.71 -2.10
CA MET A 543 6.33 21.42 -1.20
C MET A 543 5.65 21.99 0.05
N PRO A 544 4.97 21.15 0.85
CA PRO A 544 4.09 21.61 1.93
C PRO A 544 4.86 22.33 3.04
N THR A 545 6.13 21.97 3.26
CA THR A 545 6.97 22.50 4.34
C THR A 545 7.93 23.61 3.91
N PHE A 546 7.98 23.95 2.61
CA PHE A 546 8.96 24.90 2.10
C PHE A 546 8.51 26.36 2.32
N SER A 547 9.36 27.16 2.95
CA SER A 547 9.07 28.59 3.19
C SER A 547 8.99 29.35 1.86
N GLY A 548 7.86 29.99 1.60
CA GLY A 548 7.59 30.67 0.32
C GLY A 548 7.04 29.74 -0.77
N SER A 549 6.68 28.50 -0.43
CA SER A 549 5.84 27.64 -1.27
C SER A 549 4.47 28.27 -1.51
N SER A 550 3.92 28.07 -2.71
CA SER A 550 2.51 28.34 -3.01
C SER A 550 1.58 27.25 -2.50
N GLN A 551 2.13 26.12 -2.02
CA GLN A 551 1.40 24.91 -1.64
C GLN A 551 0.43 24.49 -2.75
N ALA A 552 0.94 24.42 -3.99
CA ALA A 552 0.17 23.99 -5.13
C ALA A 552 -0.44 22.60 -4.86
N HIS A 553 -1.75 22.57 -4.77
CA HIS A 553 -2.52 21.36 -4.49
C HIS A 553 -3.14 20.87 -5.79
N ILE A 554 -2.96 19.58 -6.07
CA ILE A 554 -3.55 18.85 -7.17
C ILE A 554 -4.49 17.82 -6.57
N GLY A 555 -5.74 17.87 -6.96
CA GLY A 555 -6.77 16.97 -6.48
C GLY A 555 -7.33 16.11 -7.62
N LEU A 556 -7.59 14.83 -7.34
CA LEU A 556 -8.17 13.88 -8.29
C LEU A 556 -9.53 13.37 -7.80
N ALA A 557 -10.50 13.35 -8.71
CA ALA A 557 -11.90 12.98 -8.49
C ALA A 557 -12.47 13.65 -7.24
N ILE A 558 -12.88 14.92 -7.36
CA ILE A 558 -13.64 15.60 -6.30
C ILE A 558 -15.13 15.57 -6.60
N SER A 559 -15.92 15.33 -5.56
CA SER A 559 -17.37 15.41 -5.58
C SER A 559 -17.83 16.27 -4.42
N THR A 560 -18.60 17.30 -4.71
CA THR A 560 -19.08 18.25 -3.73
C THR A 560 -20.59 18.37 -3.81
N VAL A 561 -21.24 18.35 -2.65
CA VAL A 561 -22.69 18.49 -2.52
C VAL A 561 -23.04 19.55 -1.49
N ARG A 562 -24.19 20.18 -1.70
CA ARG A 562 -24.90 20.98 -0.72
C ARG A 562 -26.38 20.64 -0.85
N ALA A 563 -27.08 20.52 0.26
CA ALA A 563 -28.52 20.36 0.29
C ALA A 563 -29.04 20.94 1.60
N VAL A 564 -30.25 21.48 1.58
CA VAL A 564 -30.94 21.94 2.78
C VAL A 564 -31.13 20.75 3.72
N ALA A 565 -30.88 20.96 5.01
CA ALA A 565 -31.19 19.97 6.04
C ALA A 565 -32.70 19.62 5.98
N ASP A 566 -33.04 18.33 6.10
CA ASP A 566 -34.44 17.94 6.31
C ASP A 566 -34.77 18.04 7.80
N PRO A 567 -35.59 19.03 8.21
CA PRO A 567 -35.98 19.13 9.61
C PRO A 567 -36.93 18.01 10.02
N ALA A 568 -36.85 17.62 11.29
CA ALA A 568 -37.82 16.75 11.94
C ALA A 568 -38.55 17.50 13.06
N VAL A 569 -39.79 17.11 13.32
CA VAL A 569 -40.57 17.53 14.49
C VAL A 569 -41.23 16.30 15.09
N ASP A 570 -41.21 16.19 16.41
CA ASP A 570 -41.71 15.05 17.17
C ASP A 570 -42.38 15.55 18.45
N ILE A 571 -43.52 14.94 18.79
CA ILE A 571 -44.25 15.15 20.02
C ILE A 571 -43.84 14.03 20.99
N VAL A 572 -43.09 14.41 22.03
CA VAL A 572 -42.48 13.45 22.98
C VAL A 572 -43.53 12.57 23.67
N GLU A 573 -44.73 13.12 23.91
CA GLU A 573 -45.87 12.41 24.49
C GLU A 573 -47.10 12.59 23.59
N PRO A 574 -47.41 11.63 22.70
CA PRO A 574 -48.45 11.77 21.68
C PRO A 574 -49.88 11.57 22.22
N GLU A 575 -50.06 11.50 23.54
CA GLU A 575 -51.36 11.42 24.19
C GLU A 575 -51.45 12.47 25.30
N THR A 576 -52.52 13.27 25.30
CA THR A 576 -52.75 14.31 26.31
C THR A 576 -54.25 14.53 26.52
N LYS A 577 -54.60 15.43 27.43
CA LYS A 577 -55.99 15.86 27.70
C LYS A 577 -56.17 17.33 27.36
N ALA A 578 -57.40 17.82 27.20
CA ALA A 578 -57.64 19.26 27.09
C ALA A 578 -57.15 19.99 28.36
N GLY A 579 -56.47 21.13 28.19
CA GLY A 579 -55.74 21.82 29.27
C GLY A 579 -54.44 21.11 29.70
N GLY A 580 -54.02 20.04 29.01
CA GLY A 580 -52.73 19.37 29.21
C GLY A 580 -51.59 20.09 28.48
N THR A 581 -50.36 19.81 28.87
CA THR A 581 -49.16 20.33 28.20
C THR A 581 -48.53 19.24 27.34
N VAL A 582 -48.06 19.61 26.15
CA VAL A 582 -47.37 18.76 25.19
C VAL A 582 -45.98 19.31 24.96
N THR A 583 -44.96 18.46 24.97
CA THR A 583 -43.58 18.84 24.61
C THR A 583 -43.31 18.46 23.16
N ILE A 584 -42.83 19.45 22.41
CA ILE A 584 -42.51 19.35 20.98
C ILE A 584 -41.00 19.51 20.87
N GLU A 585 -40.35 18.51 20.29
CA GLU A 585 -38.93 18.52 19.96
C GLU A 585 -38.76 18.53 18.45
N GLY A 586 -37.64 19.06 17.97
CA GLY A 586 -37.32 19.02 16.56
C GLY A 586 -35.83 19.23 16.31
N THR A 587 -35.36 18.74 15.18
CA THR A 587 -33.93 18.77 14.78
C THR A 587 -33.81 19.17 13.33
N GLY A 588 -32.66 19.70 12.91
CA GLY A 588 -32.41 20.04 11.49
C GLY A 588 -33.09 21.32 11.02
N TRP A 589 -33.61 22.15 11.94
CA TRP A 589 -34.19 23.46 11.61
C TRP A 589 -33.09 24.50 11.43
N ASN A 590 -33.31 25.50 10.57
CA ASN A 590 -32.29 26.49 10.24
C ASN A 590 -32.22 27.61 11.30
N PRO A 591 -31.08 27.78 12.04
CA PRO A 591 -30.96 28.82 13.06
C PRO A 591 -30.96 30.26 12.49
N ALA A 592 -30.60 30.43 11.22
CA ALA A 592 -30.62 31.73 10.53
C ALA A 592 -31.96 32.01 9.82
N GLY A 593 -32.87 31.04 9.78
CA GLY A 593 -34.14 31.08 9.03
C GLY A 593 -35.30 31.78 9.75
N GLY A 594 -35.10 32.25 10.99
CA GLY A 594 -36.16 32.78 11.85
C GLY A 594 -36.83 31.68 12.70
N PRO A 595 -37.86 32.01 13.50
CA PRO A 595 -38.54 31.03 14.34
C PRO A 595 -39.35 30.01 13.51
N VAL A 596 -39.52 28.80 14.04
CA VAL A 596 -40.40 27.77 13.47
C VAL A 596 -41.84 28.01 13.95
N VAL A 597 -42.78 28.14 13.03
CA VAL A 597 -44.20 28.36 13.34
C VAL A 597 -44.92 27.01 13.46
N LEU A 598 -45.48 26.74 14.64
CA LEU A 598 -46.20 25.53 14.98
C LEU A 598 -47.70 25.80 15.00
N VAL A 599 -48.47 25.03 14.22
CA VAL A 599 -49.94 25.14 14.15
C VAL A 599 -50.55 23.77 14.40
N PHE A 600 -51.46 23.67 15.37
CA PHE A 600 -52.27 22.47 15.56
C PHE A 600 -53.60 22.63 14.81
N THR A 601 -54.02 21.58 14.12
CA THR A 601 -55.30 21.52 13.40
C THR A 601 -56.08 20.28 13.82
N ASP A 602 -57.40 20.38 13.92
CA ASP A 602 -58.28 19.25 14.21
C ASP A 602 -58.61 18.43 12.94
N ALA A 603 -59.44 17.41 13.12
CA ALA A 603 -59.87 16.52 12.03
C ALA A 603 -60.70 17.23 10.94
N ASP A 604 -61.30 18.39 11.23
CA ASP A 604 -62.05 19.20 10.27
C ASP A 604 -61.13 20.21 9.54
N GLY A 605 -59.87 20.31 9.96
CA GLY A 605 -58.85 21.21 9.41
C GLY A 605 -58.90 22.60 10.03
N ASP A 606 -59.65 22.80 11.11
CA ASP A 606 -59.74 24.07 11.81
C ASP A 606 -58.55 24.20 12.78
N PRO A 607 -57.92 25.40 12.89
CA PRO A 607 -56.79 25.61 13.79
C PRO A 607 -57.23 25.56 15.26
N VAL A 608 -56.52 24.77 16.05
CA VAL A 608 -56.73 24.63 17.49
C VAL A 608 -55.71 25.46 18.25
N GLY A 609 -56.17 26.53 18.89
CA GLY A 609 -55.34 27.48 19.63
C GLY A 609 -54.64 28.51 18.74
N GLU A 610 -53.75 29.31 19.35
CA GLU A 610 -52.92 30.26 18.62
C GLU A 610 -51.63 29.59 18.11
N PRO A 611 -51.11 29.97 16.93
CA PRO A 611 -49.82 29.51 16.46
C PRO A 611 -48.69 29.82 17.45
N VAL A 612 -47.77 28.87 17.63
CA VAL A 612 -46.60 29.04 18.51
C VAL A 612 -45.34 29.22 17.69
N GLU A 613 -44.52 30.20 18.05
CA GLU A 613 -43.18 30.38 17.48
C GLU A 613 -42.14 29.70 18.36
N ALA A 614 -41.39 28.75 17.80
CA ALA A 614 -40.26 28.10 18.47
C ALA A 614 -38.95 28.75 18.04
N GLU A 615 -38.13 29.17 19.02
CA GLU A 615 -36.76 29.62 18.76
C GLU A 615 -35.87 28.42 18.42
N VAL A 616 -35.10 28.55 17.33
CA VAL A 616 -34.14 27.52 16.89
C VAL A 616 -32.80 27.75 17.58
N ALA A 617 -32.31 26.73 18.27
CA ALA A 617 -31.00 26.75 18.90
C ALA A 617 -29.86 26.75 17.84
N PRO A 618 -28.63 27.15 18.20
CA PRO A 618 -27.50 27.20 17.25
C PRO A 618 -27.13 25.86 16.59
N ASP A 619 -27.53 24.74 17.19
CA ASP A 619 -27.35 23.38 16.67
C ASP A 619 -28.53 22.89 15.81
N GLY A 620 -29.51 23.76 15.54
CA GLY A 620 -30.68 23.45 14.72
C GLY A 620 -31.78 22.69 15.47
N THR A 621 -31.73 22.65 16.80
CA THR A 621 -32.77 22.03 17.62
C THR A 621 -33.87 23.02 18.03
N ILE A 622 -35.10 22.52 18.19
CA ILE A 622 -36.20 23.24 18.83
C ILE A 622 -36.75 22.40 19.98
N ILE A 623 -37.06 23.06 21.10
CA ILE A 623 -37.76 22.44 22.23
C ILE A 623 -38.77 23.47 22.72
N VAL A 624 -40.05 23.15 22.62
CA VAL A 624 -41.14 24.04 23.04
C VAL A 624 -42.29 23.26 23.66
N THR A 625 -42.96 23.88 24.62
CA THR A 625 -44.15 23.33 25.25
C THR A 625 -45.39 24.05 24.75
N TRP A 626 -46.41 23.31 24.35
CA TRP A 626 -47.71 23.84 23.98
C TRP A 626 -48.79 23.34 24.95
N GLU A 627 -49.71 24.22 25.36
CA GLU A 627 -50.84 23.86 26.20
C GLU A 627 -52.08 23.69 25.32
N VAL A 628 -52.71 22.51 25.40
CA VAL A 628 -53.93 22.22 24.67
C VAL A 628 -55.06 23.11 25.21
N PRO A 629 -55.73 23.93 24.38
CA PRO A 629 -56.82 24.78 24.86
C PRO A 629 -57.88 24.01 25.66
N GLU A 630 -58.41 24.63 26.71
CA GLU A 630 -59.54 24.04 27.44
C GLU A 630 -60.76 23.91 26.52
N GLY A 631 -61.44 22.76 26.58
CA GLY A 631 -62.63 22.49 25.76
C GLY A 631 -62.35 21.97 24.36
N THR A 632 -61.08 21.69 24.00
CA THR A 632 -60.74 20.89 22.81
C THR A 632 -61.44 19.54 22.88
N ALA A 633 -62.15 19.18 21.81
CA ALA A 633 -62.88 17.92 21.71
C ALA A 633 -61.91 16.73 21.68
N ASP A 634 -62.40 15.55 22.08
CA ASP A 634 -61.63 14.32 21.98
C ASP A 634 -61.37 14.01 20.50
N GLY A 635 -60.12 13.68 20.17
CA GLY A 635 -59.71 13.43 18.80
C GLY A 635 -58.22 13.63 18.57
N GLU A 636 -57.80 13.38 17.33
CA GLU A 636 -56.43 13.60 16.87
C GLU A 636 -56.25 15.06 16.43
N LEU A 637 -55.16 15.68 16.88
CA LEU A 637 -54.69 16.97 16.39
C LEU A 637 -53.43 16.74 15.56
N THR A 638 -53.38 17.35 14.38
CA THR A 638 -52.18 17.39 13.54
C THR A 638 -51.39 18.66 13.84
N LEU A 639 -50.17 18.51 14.35
CA LEU A 639 -49.16 19.54 14.43
C LEU A 639 -48.56 19.76 13.03
N THR A 640 -48.47 21.00 12.59
CA THR A 640 -47.73 21.43 11.41
C THR A 640 -46.66 22.45 11.83
N ALA A 641 -45.40 22.07 11.74
CA ALA A 641 -44.24 22.93 11.94
C ALA A 641 -43.76 23.51 10.61
N THR A 642 -43.62 24.83 10.51
CA THR A 642 -43.28 25.54 9.27
C THR A 642 -42.15 26.54 9.48
N GLN A 643 -41.14 26.52 8.61
CA GLN A 643 -40.08 27.53 8.57
C GLN A 643 -39.75 27.86 7.10
N GLY A 644 -40.17 29.05 6.63
CA GLY A 644 -40.11 29.38 5.21
C GLY A 644 -41.01 28.46 4.37
N ASP A 645 -40.44 27.78 3.36
CA ASP A 645 -41.14 26.83 2.48
C ASP A 645 -41.11 25.37 3.03
N LEU A 646 -40.40 25.11 4.12
CA LEU A 646 -40.32 23.78 4.75
C LEU A 646 -41.50 23.57 5.71
N SER A 647 -42.16 22.42 5.61
CA SER A 647 -43.26 22.04 6.50
C SER A 647 -43.16 20.57 6.92
N ARG A 648 -43.32 20.29 8.22
CA ARG A 648 -43.29 18.95 8.81
C ARG A 648 -44.48 18.78 9.73
N THR A 649 -44.98 17.55 9.83
CA THR A 649 -46.18 17.26 10.60
C THR A 649 -45.95 16.15 11.59
N ASP A 650 -46.64 16.22 12.72
CA ASP A 650 -46.77 15.14 13.68
C ASP A 650 -48.18 15.15 14.29
N VAL A 651 -48.55 14.14 15.07
CA VAL A 651 -49.91 13.98 15.62
C VAL A 651 -49.91 13.79 17.13
N VAL A 652 -50.92 14.36 17.78
CA VAL A 652 -51.20 14.14 19.21
C VAL A 652 -52.67 13.82 19.40
N THR A 653 -52.97 12.84 20.24
CA THR A 653 -54.34 12.47 20.59
C THR A 653 -54.77 13.17 21.87
N VAL A 654 -55.93 13.82 21.83
CA VAL A 654 -56.59 14.40 23.00
C VAL A 654 -57.68 13.43 23.49
N ASP A 655 -57.53 12.96 24.73
CA ASP A 655 -58.52 12.11 25.41
C ASP A 655 -58.93 12.76 26.74
N ASN A 656 -60.17 13.27 26.81
CA ASN A 656 -60.74 13.77 28.05
C ASN A 656 -61.45 12.63 28.79
N PRO A 657 -61.00 12.24 29.99
CA PRO A 657 -61.64 11.16 30.73
C PRO A 657 -63.08 11.54 31.09
N VAL A 658 -64.05 10.76 30.62
CA VAL A 658 -65.45 10.87 31.02
C VAL A 658 -65.56 10.58 32.51
N ILE A 659 -65.81 11.60 33.32
CA ILE A 659 -66.10 11.42 34.75
C ILE A 659 -67.46 10.70 34.87
N PRO A 660 -67.55 9.49 35.44
CA PRO A 660 -68.83 8.84 35.66
C PRO A 660 -69.68 9.66 36.64
N PRO A 661 -71.01 9.75 36.47
CA PRO A 661 -71.86 10.54 37.35
C PRO A 661 -71.76 10.04 38.79
N THR A 662 -71.59 10.97 39.73
CA THR A 662 -71.61 10.73 41.17
C THR A 662 -72.86 9.94 41.57
N PRO A 663 -72.75 8.78 42.25
CA PRO A 663 -73.93 8.01 42.67
C PRO A 663 -74.80 8.81 43.65
N GLU A 664 -76.12 8.77 43.46
CA GLU A 664 -77.11 9.39 44.35
C GLU A 664 -77.00 8.86 45.80
N PRO A 665 -77.22 9.71 46.82
CA PRO A 665 -77.16 9.28 48.22
C PRO A 665 -78.28 8.28 48.54
N THR A 666 -77.89 7.12 49.06
CA THR A 666 -78.81 6.10 49.58
C THR A 666 -79.52 6.63 50.85
N PRO A 667 -80.85 6.46 51.01
CA PRO A 667 -81.58 7.00 52.18
C PRO A 667 -81.18 6.32 53.50
N THR A 668 -80.99 7.16 54.52
CA THR A 668 -80.58 6.83 55.89
C THR A 668 -81.63 5.98 56.64
N PRO A 669 -81.27 4.85 57.27
CA PRO A 669 -82.11 4.19 58.26
C PRO A 669 -82.02 4.88 59.65
N ASP A 670 -83.17 5.00 60.30
CA ASP A 670 -83.41 5.61 61.63
C ASP A 670 -82.73 4.81 62.77
N PRO A 671 -82.39 5.44 63.92
CA PRO A 671 -81.40 4.95 64.86
C PRO A 671 -81.95 4.00 65.94
N GLU A 672 -81.17 2.98 66.31
CA GLU A 672 -81.33 2.22 67.56
C GLU A 672 -80.16 2.48 68.54
N PRO A 673 -80.38 2.25 69.86
CA PRO A 673 -79.69 2.98 70.92
C PRO A 673 -78.31 2.42 71.28
N THR A 674 -77.56 3.33 71.90
CA THR A 674 -76.19 3.25 72.41
C THR A 674 -75.88 1.97 73.22
N PRO A 675 -74.77 1.27 72.93
CA PRO A 675 -74.25 0.21 73.80
C PRO A 675 -73.30 0.77 74.88
N ASP A 676 -73.54 0.37 76.13
CA ASP A 676 -72.59 0.54 77.25
C ASP A 676 -71.45 -0.50 77.18
N PRO A 677 -70.28 -0.23 77.79
CA PRO A 677 -69.02 -0.83 77.39
C PRO A 677 -68.59 -2.08 78.19
N GLN A 678 -67.64 -2.79 77.56
CA GLN A 678 -66.60 -3.66 78.14
C GLN A 678 -67.03 -5.05 78.66
N PRO A 679 -66.10 -6.01 78.89
CA PRO A 679 -64.68 -6.13 78.49
C PRO A 679 -64.22 -7.52 77.99
N THR A 680 -63.10 -7.51 77.24
CA THR A 680 -61.94 -8.44 77.21
C THR A 680 -62.10 -9.96 77.29
N ASN A 681 -61.68 -10.62 76.19
CA ASN A 681 -60.68 -11.72 76.06
C ASN A 681 -60.82 -13.00 76.93
N PRO A 682 -60.15 -14.15 76.63
CA PRO A 682 -59.23 -14.45 75.52
C PRO A 682 -59.41 -15.86 74.87
N ALA A 683 -58.58 -16.07 73.84
CA ALA A 683 -57.86 -17.30 73.53
C ALA A 683 -58.55 -18.48 72.81
N ASP A 684 -57.85 -18.85 71.73
CA ASP A 684 -57.38 -20.20 71.40
C ASP A 684 -58.20 -21.10 70.46
N ASN A 685 -57.68 -21.10 69.22
CA ASN A 685 -57.05 -22.24 68.56
C ASN A 685 -57.89 -23.41 68.02
N THR A 686 -57.29 -23.96 66.96
CA THR A 686 -57.58 -25.20 66.22
C THR A 686 -58.73 -25.07 65.20
N GLY A 687 -58.61 -25.49 63.95
CA GLY A 687 -57.61 -26.29 63.24
C GLY A 687 -58.33 -27.12 62.17
N GLY A 688 -57.66 -27.37 61.03
CA GLY A 688 -58.10 -28.34 60.00
C GLY A 688 -58.89 -27.71 58.85
N LEU A 689 -58.28 -27.45 57.69
CA LEU A 689 -58.08 -28.37 56.53
C LEU A 689 -59.41 -28.69 55.80
N ALA A 690 -59.51 -28.85 54.49
CA ALA A 690 -58.70 -28.65 53.28
C ALA A 690 -59.62 -29.05 52.11
N THR A 691 -59.33 -28.63 50.87
CA THR A 691 -59.40 -29.39 49.59
C THR A 691 -59.48 -28.42 48.40
N THR A 692 -58.37 -28.19 47.67
CA THR A 692 -57.91 -28.84 46.40
C THR A 692 -58.71 -28.38 45.16
N GLY A 693 -58.13 -28.05 44.01
CA GLY A 693 -56.76 -28.19 43.51
C GLY A 693 -56.61 -27.42 42.16
N THR A 694 -55.37 -27.23 41.66
CA THR A 694 -54.70 -28.03 40.59
C THR A 694 -55.08 -27.55 39.18
N GLU A 695 -54.23 -27.14 38.23
CA GLU A 695 -52.79 -27.37 37.90
C GLU A 695 -52.26 -26.20 37.01
N LEU A 696 -51.02 -25.66 37.11
CA LEU A 696 -49.66 -26.17 36.76
C LEU A 696 -49.34 -26.04 35.22
N PRO A 697 -48.06 -26.08 34.75
CA PRO A 697 -47.16 -24.92 34.51
C PRO A 697 -46.40 -24.98 33.16
N LEU A 698 -45.34 -24.15 32.99
CA LEU A 698 -44.02 -24.44 32.36
C LEU A 698 -43.13 -23.17 32.61
N LEU A 699 -42.01 -23.11 33.36
CA LEU A 699 -40.71 -23.83 33.35
C LEU A 699 -40.14 -23.92 31.92
N LEU A 700 -38.91 -23.59 31.54
CA LEU A 700 -37.56 -23.33 32.09
C LEU A 700 -36.84 -22.54 30.97
N GLY A 701 -35.72 -21.83 31.12
CA GLY A 701 -34.58 -21.84 32.03
C GLY A 701 -33.45 -21.14 31.23
N GLY A 702 -32.69 -20.21 31.81
CA GLY A 702 -31.40 -20.48 32.47
C GLY A 702 -30.25 -20.28 31.45
N ALA A 703 -29.06 -19.76 31.75
CA ALA A 703 -28.37 -19.42 32.99
C ALA A 703 -27.15 -18.54 32.58
N VAL A 704 -26.79 -17.49 33.33
CA VAL A 704 -25.70 -17.42 34.35
C VAL A 704 -24.27 -17.38 33.79
N LEU A 705 -23.51 -16.32 34.15
CA LEU A 705 -22.17 -16.27 34.83
C LEU A 705 -21.53 -14.88 34.52
N ALA A 706 -21.24 -13.92 35.41
CA ALA A 706 -20.54 -13.84 36.71
C ALA A 706 -18.99 -13.88 36.65
N LEU A 707 -18.39 -12.68 36.82
CA LEU A 707 -17.36 -12.32 37.84
C LEU A 707 -15.84 -12.62 37.65
N LEU A 708 -15.03 -11.62 38.07
CA LEU A 708 -13.65 -11.60 38.64
C LEU A 708 -12.48 -11.21 37.70
N ILE A 709 -11.82 -10.05 37.91
CA ILE A 709 -10.71 -9.68 38.85
C ILE A 709 -9.31 -10.16 38.41
N GLY A 710 -8.37 -9.18 38.32
CA GLY A 710 -6.92 -9.32 38.55
C GLY A 710 -6.07 -9.47 37.29
N GLY A 711 -4.90 -8.84 37.12
CA GLY A 711 -4.11 -8.02 38.03
C GLY A 711 -2.86 -7.47 37.33
N THR A 712 -2.28 -6.46 37.97
CA THR A 712 -0.96 -5.88 37.72
C THR A 712 0.18 -6.88 37.94
N PHE A 713 1.24 -6.82 37.14
CA PHE A 713 2.58 -7.27 37.56
C PHE A 713 3.69 -6.35 37.05
N LEU A 714 4.61 -6.05 37.98
CA LEU A 714 5.77 -5.17 37.87
C LEU A 714 7.04 -5.93 37.45
N ALA A 715 7.93 -5.23 36.74
CA ALA A 715 9.40 -5.20 36.84
C ALA A 715 10.26 -6.48 36.76
N SER A 716 11.26 -6.52 35.88
CA SER A 716 12.66 -6.08 36.19
C SER A 716 13.72 -6.52 35.15
N ARG A 717 14.43 -5.54 34.57
CA ARG A 717 15.90 -5.31 34.57
C ARG A 717 16.90 -6.48 34.31
N THR A 718 17.73 -6.32 33.27
CA THR A 718 19.23 -6.42 33.25
C THR A 718 19.73 -6.03 31.84
N ARG A 719 20.52 -4.97 31.62
CA ARG A 719 21.96 -4.66 31.86
C ARG A 719 22.85 -4.89 30.62
N ARG A 720 23.40 -3.77 30.12
CA ARG A 720 24.70 -3.51 29.46
C ARG A 720 25.56 -4.70 29.02
N SER A 721 25.99 -4.63 27.76
CA SER A 721 27.39 -4.38 27.38
C SER A 721 27.43 -3.20 26.43
#